data_AF-A0A7X7QSC9-F1
#
_entry.id   AF-A0A7X7QSC9-F1
#
_cell.length_a   1.000
_cell.length_b   1.000
_cell.length_c   1.000
_cell.angle_alpha   90.00
_cell.angle_beta   90.00
_cell.angle_gamma   90.00
#
_symmetry.space_group_name_H-M   'P 1'
#
loop_
_entity.id
_entity.type
_entity.pdbx_description
1 polymer ?
#
loop_
_entity_poly.entity_id
_entity_poly.type
_entity_poly.pdbx_seq_one_letter_code
_entity_poly.pdbx_strand_id
1 'polypeptide(L)'
;GHAWSPTHGGGGSGGSILLVCRTLRGSNSGVLSVDGGQGTGGGSSGGAGRIAIRYDPAAQAALDEPVTPLRASAYAYPASTTGFRSTINAQEGTLWLPDTLFLGARLDRRRFWHVRLVIPALTDWTTPAWTLDDCVLTLPEGLRVSVTGDLRLTNHASLTLVAAATNDLSRRYGAELNIDGDLTIATNCWIHPQAHPTNAAIVGIRVARHAILAAGGGIDATGLGYHAAPDNTLGPGAGQSTYGSGGGYGGAGGGAKGGTSYGRAELPLEPGSPAGWNGYGGAGGYSVGGGGGGAVHVRAGGELRVDGRVAADGWFGSYYRGSGGSGGSILLAAPRVTGGGLLCARGGSGAEGIAAGGGGRIAIWQDLALADIEARLAAGSTVGLKPAASPAFAGATDVGWSGDSSSGLPGTGTVVFCSGNLFFEAEAITPSSDGWRVAASARASSAQSLHGAAGDKLGTASQRILITTAGRYRVWVRYIYLASTRGPFRLSIQSTGGEVAGKVFDLATHPDGVDWDYVWDSFDVDLAAGEIELVLSKYEGLNSSGYVRHVDCVLLAPVGETTPDHRDYGPQTYVRVTMGPGYTQGVYAHVFADHYRSPWYSHHFLAKDGMVDGLTAPVAARLLSGERTPWCNITRMLYQDSGAILNITIRHTYYTRPARMDARFEFAHAPDEAAIVRTMDVTAQPNGLVVVMPPDLTTEENRSRLGRDLDFAERTGQMADAYPWPAFGRRPARFPFFVQASIGGYGTSPDQAVIDREMRTLDYFGFANWSRTTLGGGMWQMLAGSYCRPDTNKILTAAATRAQELAAAGKTPADVVHCMLMDEPGGQSLDLMAADDAYQTAFRAWLTRQGLTPADLLVASWSDVRTVTADQRDAFPALYYFSQRFRTRALGDFMAFQRRALEAACGGEVPVNANFSDGATYYANFYGQGVDYFELLDDDGQNAIWSEDWANGSSSYQCGAYNVDLMRAAARDRGQLIGHYVIAHAGRLPLDVKLKVAGNVARGARVLKSYSYGVYWGSHEGGPAWRSSSWQNKPGQWGAHAEALREIGGAEDLLMEAAALPAQVAILYASSSDIWEVTGNFAYGFDRMHTWMALAHAQIPVDFLSETQVERGALDGYRVCYLAGPNLTRAAAARLAEWVAAGGTLVASAGAGARDEYNRPFTAIETLLPAARGSLATLQNFRASGRYLRTLASKGRVTAGAAEMEVLSVRQALAPRAGAVVRGTFEDGSP
;
A
#
# COMPACT_ATOMS: atom_id res chain seq x y z
N GLY A 1 23.00 -57.50 -66.85
CA GLY A 1 23.68 -56.43 -66.09
C GLY A 1 22.67 -55.77 -65.19
N HIS A 2 22.81 -55.93 -63.87
CA HIS A 2 22.17 -55.09 -62.86
C HIS A 2 23.28 -54.70 -61.89
N ALA A 3 23.56 -53.40 -61.81
CA ALA A 3 24.64 -52.85 -61.00
C ALA A 3 24.25 -52.89 -59.51
N TRP A 4 25.13 -53.45 -58.68
CA TRP A 4 25.02 -53.38 -57.23
C TRP A 4 25.25 -51.93 -56.79
N SER A 5 24.22 -51.30 -56.21
CA SER A 5 24.39 -50.08 -55.42
C SER A 5 25.07 -50.45 -54.10
N PRO A 6 26.16 -49.79 -53.68
CA PRO A 6 26.82 -50.12 -52.42
C PRO A 6 25.94 -49.66 -51.25
N THR A 7 25.40 -50.63 -50.51
CA THR A 7 24.44 -50.41 -49.41
C THR A 7 25.09 -49.94 -48.10
N HIS A 8 26.40 -49.68 -48.06
CA HIS A 8 27.13 -49.26 -46.86
C HIS A 8 28.22 -48.21 -47.18
N GLY A 9 27.92 -46.91 -46.99
CA GLY A 9 28.84 -45.80 -47.27
C GLY A 9 29.09 -44.93 -46.04
N GLY A 10 30.33 -44.91 -45.53
CA GLY A 10 30.72 -43.98 -44.46
C GLY A 10 30.76 -42.52 -44.96
N GLY A 11 30.42 -41.59 -44.09
CA GLY A 11 30.53 -40.16 -44.35
C GLY A 11 31.98 -39.69 -44.27
N GLY A 12 32.43 -38.89 -45.24
CA GLY A 12 33.78 -38.31 -45.23
C GLY A 12 33.94 -37.25 -44.13
N SER A 13 35.15 -37.08 -43.60
CA SER A 13 35.43 -36.00 -42.64
C SER A 13 35.43 -34.62 -43.32
N GLY A 14 35.06 -33.59 -42.58
CA GLY A 14 35.21 -32.20 -43.00
C GLY A 14 36.68 -31.81 -43.24
N GLY A 15 36.90 -30.88 -44.18
CA GLY A 15 38.24 -30.42 -44.57
C GLY A 15 38.81 -29.31 -43.67
N SER A 16 39.75 -28.52 -44.18
CA SER A 16 40.28 -27.36 -43.46
C SER A 16 40.20 -26.08 -44.30
N ILE A 17 39.87 -24.97 -43.62
CA ILE A 17 39.88 -23.62 -44.19
C ILE A 17 40.82 -22.76 -43.35
N LEU A 18 41.83 -22.17 -43.96
CA LEU A 18 42.70 -21.16 -43.36
C LEU A 18 42.54 -19.84 -44.13
N LEU A 19 42.09 -18.80 -43.43
CA LEU A 19 42.07 -17.44 -43.95
C LEU A 19 43.10 -16.60 -43.20
N VAL A 20 44.03 -15.99 -43.92
CA VAL A 20 45.01 -15.04 -43.37
C VAL A 20 44.83 -13.72 -44.09
N CYS A 21 44.43 -12.69 -43.36
CA CYS A 21 44.15 -11.36 -43.91
C CYS A 21 44.55 -10.28 -42.90
N ARG A 22 44.59 -9.01 -43.32
CA ARG A 22 44.72 -7.88 -42.37
C ARG A 22 43.37 -7.60 -41.70
N THR A 23 42.31 -7.55 -42.49
CA THR A 23 40.93 -7.37 -42.07
C THR A 23 39.99 -8.26 -42.88
N LEU A 24 38.93 -8.76 -42.25
CA LEU A 24 37.92 -9.62 -42.85
C LEU A 24 36.58 -8.86 -43.00
N ARG A 25 36.00 -8.90 -44.21
CA ARG A 25 34.65 -8.43 -44.52
C ARG A 25 33.90 -9.47 -45.34
N GLY A 26 32.58 -9.50 -45.24
CA GLY A 26 31.69 -10.43 -45.93
C GLY A 26 30.23 -10.00 -45.79
N SER A 27 29.36 -10.61 -46.60
CA SER A 27 27.92 -10.33 -46.58
C SER A 27 27.15 -11.36 -45.74
N ASN A 28 25.86 -11.09 -45.51
CA ASN A 28 24.94 -12.00 -44.80
C ASN A 28 24.75 -13.39 -45.45
N SER A 29 25.18 -13.56 -46.71
CA SER A 29 25.12 -14.82 -47.46
C SER A 29 26.44 -15.61 -47.42
N GLY A 30 27.50 -15.05 -46.85
CA GLY A 30 28.81 -15.72 -46.78
C GLY A 30 28.84 -16.80 -45.70
N VAL A 31 29.29 -18.01 -46.08
CA VAL A 31 29.44 -19.15 -45.17
C VAL A 31 30.80 -19.81 -45.41
N LEU A 32 31.55 -20.03 -44.32
CA LEU A 32 32.69 -20.95 -44.28
C LEU A 32 32.18 -22.27 -43.71
N SER A 33 32.15 -23.34 -44.51
CA SER A 33 31.67 -24.65 -44.08
C SER A 33 32.79 -25.69 -44.18
N VAL A 34 32.98 -26.42 -43.08
CA VAL A 34 33.82 -27.62 -43.01
C VAL A 34 33.00 -28.80 -42.48
N ASP A 35 31.74 -28.87 -42.89
CA ASP A 35 30.80 -29.87 -42.39
C ASP A 35 31.22 -31.29 -42.78
N GLY A 36 31.01 -32.24 -41.87
CA GLY A 36 31.25 -33.66 -42.11
C GLY A 36 30.15 -34.28 -42.97
N GLY A 37 30.51 -35.29 -43.76
CA GLY A 37 29.56 -36.05 -44.56
C GLY A 37 28.67 -36.94 -43.69
N GLN A 38 27.39 -37.04 -44.07
CA GLN A 38 26.46 -37.99 -43.47
C GLN A 38 26.68 -39.41 -44.04
N GLY A 39 26.80 -40.41 -43.17
CA GLY A 39 26.89 -41.82 -43.60
C GLY A 39 25.53 -42.41 -44.02
N THR A 40 25.56 -43.42 -44.89
CA THR A 40 24.39 -44.18 -45.35
C THR A 40 24.56 -45.68 -45.11
N GLY A 41 23.47 -46.37 -44.74
CA GLY A 41 23.43 -47.83 -44.61
C GLY A 41 24.51 -48.40 -43.70
N GLY A 42 24.34 -48.39 -42.37
CA GLY A 42 25.33 -48.97 -41.44
C GLY A 42 26.71 -48.27 -41.38
N GLY A 43 27.03 -47.36 -42.30
CA GLY A 43 28.24 -46.52 -42.27
C GLY A 43 28.10 -45.31 -41.35
N SER A 44 29.15 -45.01 -40.58
CA SER A 44 29.20 -43.87 -39.64
C SER A 44 29.30 -42.52 -40.36
N SER A 45 28.83 -41.44 -39.73
CA SER A 45 29.07 -40.06 -40.19
C SER A 45 30.52 -39.62 -39.98
N GLY A 46 31.01 -38.72 -40.82
CA GLY A 46 32.35 -38.13 -40.67
C GLY A 46 32.35 -36.96 -39.68
N GLY A 47 33.43 -36.82 -38.91
CA GLY A 47 33.68 -35.64 -38.06
C GLY A 47 33.83 -34.37 -38.89
N ALA A 48 33.47 -33.23 -38.33
CA ALA A 48 33.66 -31.95 -39.00
C ALA A 48 35.11 -31.46 -38.94
N GLY A 49 35.43 -30.51 -39.81
CA GLY A 49 36.79 -30.07 -40.09
C GLY A 49 37.27 -28.90 -39.23
N ARG A 50 38.20 -28.09 -39.76
CA ARG A 50 38.78 -26.95 -39.02
C ARG A 50 38.74 -25.66 -39.81
N ILE A 51 38.20 -24.60 -39.23
CA ILE A 51 38.25 -23.23 -39.75
C ILE A 51 39.24 -22.45 -38.88
N ALA A 52 40.20 -21.76 -39.48
CA ALA A 52 41.06 -20.80 -38.81
C ALA A 52 41.00 -19.46 -39.55
N ILE A 53 40.56 -18.42 -38.84
CA ILE A 53 40.52 -17.06 -39.36
C ILE A 53 41.56 -16.26 -38.61
N ARG A 54 42.56 -15.74 -39.32
CA ARG A 54 43.61 -14.88 -38.76
C ARG A 54 43.51 -13.49 -39.39
N TYR A 55 43.17 -12.50 -38.58
CA TYR A 55 43.22 -11.07 -38.89
C TYR A 55 44.10 -10.33 -37.89
N ASP A 56 44.39 -9.05 -38.16
CA ASP A 56 45.02 -8.13 -37.21
C ASP A 56 43.91 -7.55 -36.29
N PRO A 57 43.87 -7.90 -34.99
CA PRO A 57 42.83 -7.45 -34.05
C PRO A 57 42.60 -5.94 -34.03
N ALA A 58 43.68 -5.15 -34.02
CA ALA A 58 43.59 -3.70 -33.94
C ALA A 58 43.04 -3.11 -35.24
N ALA A 59 43.48 -3.64 -36.39
CA ALA A 59 42.97 -3.20 -37.68
C ALA A 59 41.51 -3.61 -37.92
N GLN A 60 41.10 -4.78 -37.41
CA GLN A 60 39.72 -5.27 -37.54
C GLN A 60 38.77 -4.46 -36.65
N ALA A 61 39.14 -4.18 -35.40
CA ALA A 61 38.35 -3.39 -34.46
C ALA A 61 38.17 -1.92 -34.89
N ALA A 62 39.09 -1.39 -35.71
CA ALA A 62 39.05 -0.01 -36.21
C ALA A 62 38.12 0.21 -37.42
N LEU A 63 37.50 -0.85 -37.95
CA LEU A 63 36.52 -0.72 -39.04
C LEU A 63 35.20 -0.17 -38.50
N ASP A 64 34.47 0.58 -39.33
CA ASP A 64 33.09 1.03 -39.01
C ASP A 64 32.16 -0.15 -38.68
N GLU A 65 32.43 -1.31 -39.30
CA GLU A 65 31.74 -2.58 -39.08
C GLU A 65 32.79 -3.65 -38.73
N PRO A 66 33.24 -3.70 -37.47
CA PRO A 66 34.35 -4.54 -37.04
C PRO A 66 33.96 -6.02 -36.95
N VAL A 67 32.66 -6.32 -36.76
CA VAL A 67 32.12 -7.67 -36.73
C VAL A 67 31.33 -7.95 -38.00
N THR A 68 31.96 -8.61 -38.98
CA THR A 68 31.31 -8.94 -40.24
C THR A 68 30.26 -10.06 -40.06
N PRO A 69 29.14 -10.05 -40.81
CA PRO A 69 28.04 -11.02 -40.64
C PRO A 69 28.31 -12.39 -41.29
N LEU A 70 29.58 -12.76 -41.48
CA LEU A 70 30.00 -14.05 -42.04
C LEU A 70 29.63 -15.19 -41.09
N ARG A 71 29.23 -16.34 -41.64
CA ARG A 71 28.88 -17.54 -40.86
C ARG A 71 29.99 -18.59 -40.94
N ALA A 72 30.15 -19.35 -39.85
CA ALA A 72 31.02 -20.51 -39.78
C ALA A 72 30.21 -21.75 -39.39
N SER A 73 30.30 -22.80 -40.21
CA SER A 73 29.66 -24.09 -40.01
C SER A 73 30.73 -25.18 -39.88
N ALA A 74 30.66 -25.93 -38.79
CA ALA A 74 31.48 -27.12 -38.58
C ALA A 74 30.61 -28.27 -38.08
N TYR A 75 29.47 -28.45 -38.76
CA TYR A 75 28.44 -29.41 -38.41
C TYR A 75 28.90 -30.84 -38.67
N ALA A 76 28.71 -31.69 -37.67
CA ALA A 76 28.92 -33.12 -37.77
C ALA A 76 27.59 -33.84 -37.54
N TYR A 77 27.20 -34.72 -38.46
CA TYR A 77 25.95 -35.45 -38.35
C TYR A 77 26.01 -36.44 -37.18
N PRO A 78 25.05 -36.41 -36.24
CA PRO A 78 25.06 -37.29 -35.08
C PRO A 78 24.76 -38.77 -35.42
N ALA A 79 24.08 -39.07 -36.54
CA ALA A 79 23.71 -40.44 -36.93
C ALA A 79 23.59 -40.67 -38.46
N SER A 80 23.64 -41.94 -38.87
CA SER A 80 23.35 -42.41 -40.24
C SER A 80 21.84 -42.37 -40.56
N THR A 81 21.46 -42.27 -41.83
CA THR A 81 20.06 -42.11 -42.27
C THR A 81 19.15 -43.34 -42.09
N THR A 82 19.69 -44.52 -41.78
CA THR A 82 18.94 -45.80 -41.80
C THR A 82 18.89 -46.53 -40.45
N GLY A 83 19.07 -45.82 -39.34
CA GLY A 83 18.70 -46.34 -38.00
C GLY A 83 19.71 -47.26 -37.30
N PHE A 84 20.88 -47.56 -37.89
CA PHE A 84 21.99 -48.12 -37.13
C PHE A 84 22.66 -46.99 -36.33
N ARG A 85 22.43 -46.99 -35.01
CA ARG A 85 23.00 -46.03 -34.06
C ARG A 85 24.52 -46.22 -34.02
N SER A 86 25.30 -45.30 -34.60
CA SER A 86 26.76 -45.31 -34.42
C SER A 86 27.08 -45.03 -32.95
N THR A 87 28.12 -45.69 -32.46
CA THR A 87 28.47 -45.78 -31.04
C THR A 87 29.27 -44.59 -30.51
N ILE A 88 29.74 -43.72 -31.42
CA ILE A 88 30.45 -42.48 -31.14
C ILE A 88 29.87 -41.43 -32.08
N ASN A 89 29.36 -40.33 -31.53
CA ASN A 89 28.88 -39.21 -32.34
C ASN A 89 30.08 -38.54 -33.03
N ALA A 90 29.93 -38.22 -34.31
CA ALA A 90 30.89 -37.41 -35.02
C ALA A 90 31.02 -36.05 -34.30
N GLN A 91 32.25 -35.61 -34.03
CA GLN A 91 32.50 -34.38 -33.28
C GLN A 91 32.41 -33.15 -34.18
N GLU A 92 31.87 -32.07 -33.60
CA GLU A 92 31.90 -30.73 -34.15
C GLU A 92 33.34 -30.28 -34.44
N GLY A 93 33.50 -29.53 -35.52
CA GLY A 93 34.80 -29.03 -35.95
C GLY A 93 35.17 -27.73 -35.25
N THR A 94 36.42 -27.32 -35.37
CA THR A 94 36.95 -26.15 -34.63
C THR A 94 36.85 -24.86 -35.45
N LEU A 95 36.51 -23.75 -34.80
CA LEU A 95 36.71 -22.39 -35.30
C LEU A 95 37.79 -21.69 -34.47
N TRP A 96 38.94 -21.40 -35.08
CA TRP A 96 40.02 -20.63 -34.46
C TRP A 96 39.89 -19.14 -34.81
N LEU A 97 39.92 -18.29 -33.78
CA LEU A 97 39.91 -16.82 -33.88
C LEU A 97 41.06 -16.21 -33.05
N PRO A 98 41.59 -15.04 -33.43
CA PRO A 98 42.70 -14.41 -32.71
C PRO A 98 42.25 -13.68 -31.43
N ASP A 99 40.96 -13.32 -31.30
CA ASP A 99 40.38 -12.60 -30.16
C ASP A 99 38.87 -12.90 -30.01
N THR A 100 38.20 -12.24 -29.06
CA THR A 100 36.77 -12.41 -28.75
C THR A 100 35.85 -11.48 -29.55
N LEU A 101 36.37 -10.68 -30.50
CA LEU A 101 35.59 -9.64 -31.19
C LEU A 101 34.33 -10.21 -31.86
N PHE A 102 34.42 -11.41 -32.44
CA PHE A 102 33.32 -12.05 -33.16
C PHE A 102 32.31 -12.80 -32.25
N LEU A 103 32.59 -12.94 -30.95
CA LEU A 103 31.59 -13.41 -29.98
C LEU A 103 30.51 -12.36 -29.76
N GLY A 104 30.92 -11.09 -29.62
CA GLY A 104 30.03 -9.93 -29.47
C GLY A 104 28.99 -10.04 -28.35
N ALA A 105 28.10 -9.04 -28.26
CA ALA A 105 26.95 -9.10 -27.36
C ALA A 105 25.78 -9.93 -27.94
N ARG A 106 25.76 -10.18 -29.26
CA ARG A 106 24.72 -10.97 -29.93
C ARG A 106 25.31 -11.86 -31.02
N LEU A 107 25.05 -13.16 -30.93
CA LEU A 107 25.24 -14.15 -31.98
C LEU A 107 23.88 -14.49 -32.58
N ASP A 108 23.72 -14.30 -33.88
CA ASP A 108 22.44 -14.46 -34.57
C ASP A 108 22.61 -15.17 -35.93
N ARG A 109 21.49 -15.62 -36.52
CA ARG A 109 21.43 -16.09 -37.93
C ARG A 109 22.42 -17.23 -38.25
N ARG A 110 22.64 -18.17 -37.33
CA ARG A 110 23.63 -19.26 -37.48
C ARG A 110 25.03 -18.76 -37.76
N ARG A 111 25.40 -17.62 -37.16
CA ARG A 111 26.75 -17.06 -37.27
C ARG A 111 27.78 -18.10 -36.88
N PHE A 112 27.54 -18.77 -35.76
CA PHE A 112 28.28 -19.95 -35.33
C PHE A 112 27.31 -21.13 -35.31
N TRP A 113 27.57 -22.11 -36.18
CA TRP A 113 26.74 -23.29 -36.37
C TRP A 113 27.57 -24.55 -36.13
N HIS A 114 27.36 -25.16 -34.96
CA HIS A 114 28.04 -26.36 -34.49
C HIS A 114 29.57 -26.23 -34.53
N VAL A 115 30.09 -25.16 -33.95
CA VAL A 115 31.54 -24.90 -33.92
C VAL A 115 32.09 -25.04 -32.50
N ARG A 116 33.25 -25.68 -32.37
CA ARG A 116 34.08 -25.60 -31.17
C ARG A 116 35.02 -24.41 -31.29
N LEU A 117 34.78 -23.38 -30.48
CA LEU A 117 35.56 -22.16 -30.53
C LEU A 117 36.94 -22.36 -29.90
N VAL A 118 37.96 -21.85 -30.57
CA VAL A 118 39.35 -21.84 -30.08
C VAL A 118 39.87 -20.42 -30.17
N ILE A 119 40.07 -19.78 -29.02
CA ILE A 119 40.76 -18.49 -28.91
C ILE A 119 41.97 -18.72 -28.01
N PRO A 120 43.21 -18.59 -28.53
CA PRO A 120 44.41 -18.85 -27.72
C PRO A 120 44.45 -18.01 -26.45
N ALA A 121 44.84 -18.65 -25.34
CA ALA A 121 45.02 -18.02 -24.02
C ALA A 121 43.77 -17.36 -23.40
N LEU A 122 42.57 -17.58 -23.95
CA LEU A 122 41.32 -17.08 -23.36
C LEU A 122 40.90 -17.95 -22.16
N THR A 123 41.02 -17.41 -20.94
CA THR A 123 40.59 -18.07 -19.70
C THR A 123 39.35 -17.44 -19.07
N ASP A 124 39.14 -16.14 -19.32
CA ASP A 124 38.05 -15.34 -18.78
C ASP A 124 37.50 -14.43 -19.87
N TRP A 125 36.17 -14.33 -19.95
CA TRP A 125 35.49 -13.46 -20.89
C TRP A 125 34.30 -12.77 -20.22
N THR A 126 34.29 -11.43 -20.26
CA THR A 126 33.23 -10.61 -19.68
C THR A 126 32.48 -9.84 -20.76
N THR A 127 31.15 -9.79 -20.67
CA THR A 127 30.30 -9.01 -21.56
C THR A 127 29.11 -8.39 -20.80
N PRO A 128 28.63 -7.18 -21.14
CA PRO A 128 27.49 -6.56 -20.45
C PRO A 128 26.16 -7.29 -20.61
N ALA A 129 25.97 -7.94 -21.74
CA ALA A 129 24.81 -8.79 -22.05
C ALA A 129 25.23 -9.78 -23.13
N TRP A 130 24.55 -10.91 -23.21
CA TRP A 130 24.83 -11.88 -24.25
C TRP A 130 23.54 -12.53 -24.75
N THR A 131 23.31 -12.49 -26.06
CA THR A 131 22.18 -13.17 -26.70
C THR A 131 22.69 -14.15 -27.74
N LEU A 132 22.30 -15.42 -27.60
CA LEU A 132 22.49 -16.45 -28.61
C LEU A 132 21.14 -16.71 -29.26
N ASP A 133 21.08 -16.53 -30.57
CA ASP A 133 19.86 -16.59 -31.36
C ASP A 133 20.12 -17.46 -32.60
N ASP A 134 19.51 -18.64 -32.67
CA ASP A 134 19.75 -19.61 -33.77
C ASP A 134 21.25 -19.90 -34.00
N CYS A 135 22.01 -20.07 -32.92
CA CYS A 135 23.44 -20.36 -32.96
C CYS A 135 23.77 -21.55 -32.07
N VAL A 136 24.70 -22.40 -32.51
CA VAL A 136 25.16 -23.58 -31.78
C VAL A 136 26.68 -23.50 -31.67
N LEU A 137 27.21 -23.42 -30.45
CA LEU A 137 28.65 -23.37 -30.24
C LEU A 137 29.07 -24.07 -28.94
N THR A 138 30.29 -24.62 -29.00
CA THR A 138 31.03 -25.14 -27.85
C THR A 138 32.12 -24.15 -27.49
N LEU A 139 32.13 -23.67 -26.24
CA LEU A 139 33.14 -22.74 -25.74
C LEU A 139 34.48 -23.44 -25.44
N PRO A 140 35.59 -22.67 -25.40
CA PRO A 140 36.88 -23.20 -24.99
C PRO A 140 36.81 -23.90 -23.63
N GLU A 141 37.57 -24.98 -23.51
CA GLU A 141 37.72 -25.71 -22.25
C GLU A 141 38.25 -24.78 -21.15
N GLY A 142 37.59 -24.78 -20.00
CA GLY A 142 38.00 -24.02 -18.82
C GLY A 142 37.58 -22.55 -18.79
N LEU A 143 36.87 -22.06 -19.81
CA LEU A 143 36.50 -20.66 -19.91
C LEU A 143 35.54 -20.24 -18.78
N ARG A 144 35.85 -19.14 -18.10
CA ARG A 144 34.91 -18.43 -17.23
C ARG A 144 34.24 -17.30 -18.00
N VAL A 145 32.92 -17.36 -18.07
CA VAL A 145 32.10 -16.34 -18.74
C VAL A 145 31.38 -15.51 -17.68
N SER A 146 31.51 -14.19 -17.74
CA SER A 146 30.81 -13.25 -16.87
C SER A 146 29.92 -12.33 -17.69
N VAL A 147 28.61 -12.47 -17.57
CA VAL A 147 27.61 -11.62 -18.17
C VAL A 147 27.08 -10.67 -17.10
N THR A 148 27.44 -9.39 -17.13
CA THR A 148 27.06 -8.44 -16.04
C THR A 148 25.60 -7.98 -16.13
N GLY A 149 24.88 -8.42 -17.16
CA GLY A 149 23.45 -8.24 -17.39
C GLY A 149 22.83 -9.57 -17.80
N ASP A 150 21.94 -9.57 -18.78
CA ASP A 150 21.17 -10.78 -19.11
C ASP A 150 21.88 -11.71 -20.11
N LEU A 151 21.68 -13.02 -19.91
CA LEU A 151 21.96 -14.05 -20.92
C LEU A 151 20.64 -14.58 -21.49
N ARG A 152 20.46 -14.49 -22.81
CA ARG A 152 19.26 -14.96 -23.51
C ARG A 152 19.61 -15.97 -24.60
N LEU A 153 18.97 -17.14 -24.57
CA LEU A 153 19.01 -18.13 -25.64
C LEU A 153 17.64 -18.19 -26.33
N THR A 154 17.61 -17.93 -27.65
CA THR A 154 16.39 -17.91 -28.46
C THR A 154 16.55 -18.68 -29.77
N ASN A 155 15.42 -19.05 -30.38
CA ASN A 155 15.35 -19.60 -31.75
C ASN A 155 16.31 -20.76 -32.02
N HIS A 156 16.27 -21.85 -31.23
CA HIS A 156 17.13 -23.04 -31.39
C HIS A 156 18.61 -22.85 -31.00
N ALA A 157 18.92 -21.84 -30.17
CA ALA A 157 20.27 -21.64 -29.68
C ALA A 157 20.73 -22.78 -28.74
N SER A 158 21.99 -23.21 -28.88
CA SER A 158 22.62 -24.18 -28.00
C SER A 158 24.04 -23.76 -27.62
N LEU A 159 24.35 -23.87 -26.32
CA LEU A 159 25.63 -23.46 -25.75
C LEU A 159 26.25 -24.60 -24.94
N THR A 160 27.40 -25.10 -25.38
CA THR A 160 28.17 -26.11 -24.64
C THR A 160 29.32 -25.45 -23.87
N LEU A 161 29.38 -25.72 -22.56
CA LEU A 161 30.44 -25.29 -21.65
C LEU A 161 31.27 -26.52 -21.27
N VAL A 162 32.60 -26.45 -21.40
CA VAL A 162 33.49 -27.60 -21.14
C VAL A 162 34.38 -27.29 -19.95
N ALA A 163 34.28 -28.07 -18.88
CA ALA A 163 35.12 -27.91 -17.70
C ALA A 163 36.56 -28.36 -17.96
N ALA A 164 37.54 -27.55 -17.53
CA ALA A 164 38.94 -27.96 -17.50
C ALA A 164 39.24 -28.82 -16.26
N ALA A 165 40.28 -29.66 -16.36
CA ALA A 165 40.76 -30.44 -15.23
C ALA A 165 41.12 -29.55 -14.03
N THR A 166 40.51 -29.79 -12.86
CA THR A 166 40.96 -29.20 -11.59
C THR A 166 41.81 -30.21 -10.80
N ASN A 167 42.93 -29.76 -10.25
CA ASN A 167 43.85 -30.57 -9.44
C ASN A 167 43.48 -30.61 -7.95
N ASP A 168 42.34 -30.02 -7.59
CA ASP A 168 41.86 -29.87 -6.23
C ASP A 168 40.35 -30.11 -6.18
N LEU A 169 39.91 -31.13 -5.44
CA LEU A 169 38.50 -31.47 -5.24
C LEU A 169 37.74 -30.38 -4.46
N SER A 170 38.44 -29.44 -3.80
CA SER A 170 37.87 -28.23 -3.20
C SER A 170 37.50 -27.18 -4.27
N ARG A 171 38.25 -27.14 -5.38
CA ARG A 171 38.01 -26.29 -6.55
C ARG A 171 37.24 -27.09 -7.61
N ARG A 172 35.94 -27.23 -7.39
CA ARG A 172 35.05 -28.12 -8.17
C ARG A 172 34.72 -27.61 -9.56
N TYR A 173 34.67 -26.30 -9.76
CA TYR A 173 34.32 -25.71 -11.05
C TYR A 173 35.54 -25.62 -11.95
N GLY A 174 35.55 -26.45 -13.00
CA GLY A 174 36.54 -26.40 -14.08
C GLY A 174 36.20 -25.35 -15.13
N ALA A 175 34.96 -24.89 -15.20
CA ALA A 175 34.49 -23.73 -15.96
C ALA A 175 33.29 -23.09 -15.22
N GLU A 176 33.02 -21.81 -15.47
CA GLU A 176 31.91 -21.09 -14.82
C GLU A 176 31.17 -20.18 -15.81
N LEU A 177 29.85 -20.14 -15.68
CA LEU A 177 28.98 -19.16 -16.31
C LEU A 177 28.35 -18.31 -15.21
N ASN A 178 28.80 -17.07 -15.07
CA ASN A 178 28.30 -16.09 -14.11
C ASN A 178 27.44 -15.06 -14.82
N ILE A 179 26.23 -14.86 -14.33
CA ILE A 179 25.23 -13.94 -14.92
C ILE A 179 24.73 -13.06 -13.77
N ASP A 180 24.94 -11.75 -13.85
CA ASP A 180 24.48 -10.81 -12.82
C ASP A 180 23.04 -10.33 -13.08
N GLY A 181 22.58 -10.43 -14.34
CA GLY A 181 21.17 -10.25 -14.72
C GLY A 181 20.36 -11.54 -14.69
N ASP A 182 19.39 -11.65 -15.60
CA ASP A 182 18.55 -12.84 -15.73
C ASP A 182 19.10 -13.83 -16.77
N LEU A 183 18.93 -15.13 -16.52
CA LEU A 183 19.11 -16.21 -17.50
C LEU A 183 17.75 -16.57 -18.11
N THR A 184 17.61 -16.45 -19.43
CA THR A 184 16.43 -16.92 -20.16
C THR A 184 16.81 -17.99 -21.18
N ILE A 185 16.25 -19.19 -21.03
CA ILE A 185 16.33 -20.27 -22.02
C ILE A 185 14.94 -20.46 -22.62
N ALA A 186 14.74 -19.99 -23.85
CA ALA A 186 13.46 -20.14 -24.55
C ALA A 186 13.24 -21.58 -25.03
N THR A 187 12.02 -21.86 -25.53
CA THR A 187 11.68 -23.13 -26.16
C THR A 187 12.70 -23.52 -27.24
N ASN A 188 13.03 -24.81 -27.33
CA ASN A 188 14.02 -25.41 -28.22
C ASN A 188 15.46 -24.93 -28.01
N CYS A 189 15.77 -24.25 -26.91
CA CYS A 189 17.13 -23.78 -26.61
C CYS A 189 17.76 -24.56 -25.47
N TRP A 190 19.10 -24.72 -25.49
CA TRP A 190 19.80 -25.63 -24.59
C TRP A 190 21.14 -25.08 -24.09
N ILE A 191 21.45 -25.35 -22.81
CA ILE A 191 22.81 -25.27 -22.28
C ILE A 191 23.30 -26.68 -21.98
N HIS A 192 24.52 -27.02 -22.41
CA HIS A 192 25.16 -28.31 -22.20
C HIS A 192 26.41 -28.18 -21.32
N PRO A 193 26.30 -28.39 -20.00
CA PRO A 193 27.46 -28.38 -19.11
C PRO A 193 28.19 -29.74 -19.17
N GLN A 194 29.36 -29.75 -19.80
CA GLN A 194 30.21 -30.93 -19.91
C GLN A 194 31.25 -30.96 -18.79
N ALA A 195 31.24 -32.04 -18.01
CA ALA A 195 32.25 -32.28 -17.00
C ALA A 195 33.59 -32.68 -17.63
N HIS A 196 34.69 -32.39 -16.95
CA HIS A 196 36.00 -32.84 -17.38
C HIS A 196 36.04 -34.37 -17.29
N PRO A 197 36.40 -35.06 -18.37
CA PRO A 197 35.86 -36.38 -18.58
C PRO A 197 36.69 -37.46 -17.82
N THR A 198 37.85 -37.09 -17.22
CA THR A 198 38.69 -37.99 -16.40
C THR A 198 38.80 -37.67 -14.90
N ASN A 199 38.49 -36.45 -14.44
CA ASN A 199 38.77 -36.02 -13.05
C ASN A 199 37.60 -35.34 -12.32
N ALA A 200 36.39 -35.39 -12.87
CA ALA A 200 35.14 -34.85 -12.29
C ALA A 200 35.03 -33.34 -12.08
N ALA A 201 35.91 -32.50 -12.65
CA ALA A 201 35.64 -31.06 -12.64
C ALA A 201 34.33 -30.75 -13.38
N ILE A 202 33.49 -29.87 -12.83
CA ILE A 202 32.14 -29.58 -13.37
C ILE A 202 32.03 -28.14 -13.86
N VAL A 203 30.92 -27.83 -14.53
CA VAL A 203 30.55 -26.45 -14.89
C VAL A 203 29.64 -25.87 -13.81
N GLY A 204 29.97 -24.69 -13.28
CA GLY A 204 29.10 -23.94 -12.38
C GLY A 204 28.28 -22.90 -13.12
N ILE A 205 26.96 -22.85 -12.89
CA ILE A 205 26.07 -21.81 -13.44
C ILE A 205 25.57 -20.95 -12.28
N ARG A 206 26.01 -19.69 -12.25
CA ARG A 206 25.62 -18.68 -11.26
C ARG A 206 24.75 -17.62 -11.92
N VAL A 207 23.58 -17.36 -11.34
CA VAL A 207 22.65 -16.32 -11.76
C VAL A 207 22.34 -15.44 -10.54
N ALA A 208 22.66 -14.15 -10.58
CA ALA A 208 22.42 -13.28 -9.42
C ALA A 208 20.92 -13.00 -9.24
N ARG A 209 20.14 -13.00 -10.33
CA ARG A 209 18.69 -12.79 -10.32
C ARG A 209 17.92 -14.06 -10.73
N HIS A 210 17.08 -13.97 -11.76
CA HIS A 210 16.14 -15.02 -12.14
C HIS A 210 16.73 -15.93 -13.22
N ALA A 211 16.47 -17.23 -13.11
CA ALA A 211 16.78 -18.22 -14.14
C ALA A 211 15.47 -18.86 -14.62
N ILE A 212 15.10 -18.61 -15.87
CA ILE A 212 13.84 -19.06 -16.46
C ILE A 212 14.12 -20.02 -17.61
N LEU A 213 13.70 -21.27 -17.44
CA LEU A 213 13.75 -22.33 -18.43
C LEU A 213 12.33 -22.58 -18.93
N ALA A 214 12.02 -22.09 -20.13
CA ALA A 214 10.70 -22.23 -20.73
C ALA A 214 10.41 -23.69 -21.13
N ALA A 215 9.13 -24.04 -21.24
CA ALA A 215 8.68 -25.33 -21.75
C ALA A 215 9.33 -25.64 -23.12
N GLY A 216 9.90 -26.83 -23.26
CA GLY A 216 10.63 -27.28 -24.45
C GLY A 216 12.05 -26.73 -24.61
N GLY A 217 12.56 -25.91 -23.67
CA GLY A 217 13.97 -25.55 -23.54
C GLY A 217 14.57 -26.15 -22.26
N GLY A 218 15.89 -26.04 -22.06
CA GLY A 218 16.49 -26.67 -20.88
C GLY A 218 18.00 -26.63 -20.72
N ILE A 219 18.46 -27.40 -19.74
CA ILE A 219 19.88 -27.68 -19.48
C ILE A 219 20.08 -29.19 -19.57
N ASP A 220 20.96 -29.66 -20.45
CA ASP A 220 21.12 -31.09 -20.74
C ASP A 220 22.60 -31.53 -20.69
N ALA A 221 22.92 -32.29 -19.65
CA ALA A 221 24.22 -32.89 -19.39
C ALA A 221 24.26 -34.40 -19.70
N THR A 222 23.32 -34.92 -20.49
CA THR A 222 23.19 -36.36 -20.78
C THR A 222 24.45 -36.93 -21.42
N GLY A 223 25.06 -37.94 -20.79
CA GLY A 223 26.31 -38.57 -21.23
C GLY A 223 27.56 -37.68 -21.15
N LEU A 224 27.47 -36.49 -20.55
CA LEU A 224 28.57 -35.52 -20.45
C LEU A 224 29.36 -35.60 -19.12
N GLY A 225 29.36 -36.77 -18.48
CA GLY A 225 30.12 -37.10 -17.28
C GLY A 225 31.43 -37.83 -17.58
N TYR A 226 31.77 -38.82 -16.76
CA TYR A 226 32.96 -39.65 -17.01
C TYR A 226 32.77 -40.52 -18.26
N HIS A 227 33.83 -40.66 -19.07
CA HIS A 227 33.83 -41.50 -20.27
C HIS A 227 34.46 -42.86 -20.00
N ALA A 228 34.02 -43.88 -20.75
CA ALA A 228 34.63 -45.20 -20.69
C ALA A 228 36.05 -45.16 -21.29
N ALA A 229 37.00 -45.81 -20.63
CA ALA A 229 38.39 -45.93 -21.09
C ALA A 229 38.88 -47.39 -21.01
N PRO A 230 39.92 -47.77 -21.77
CA PRO A 230 40.54 -49.09 -21.63
C PRO A 230 41.18 -49.21 -20.24
N ASP A 231 40.71 -50.15 -19.42
CA ASP A 231 40.95 -50.32 -17.95
C ASP A 231 39.81 -49.83 -17.04
N ASN A 232 38.96 -48.95 -17.55
CA ASN A 232 37.77 -48.36 -16.93
C ASN A 232 37.92 -47.98 -15.44
N THR A 233 39.01 -47.28 -15.12
CA THR A 233 39.28 -46.72 -13.79
C THR A 233 38.73 -45.29 -13.60
N LEU A 234 38.12 -44.72 -14.64
CA LEU A 234 37.62 -43.35 -14.64
C LEU A 234 36.23 -43.27 -13.98
N GLY A 235 36.16 -42.66 -12.79
CA GLY A 235 34.93 -42.49 -12.03
C GLY A 235 34.82 -43.46 -10.84
N PRO A 236 34.44 -42.98 -9.64
CA PRO A 236 34.38 -43.81 -8.43
C PRO A 236 33.41 -45.01 -8.47
N GLY A 237 32.47 -45.01 -9.41
CA GLY A 237 31.51 -46.08 -9.64
C GLY A 237 31.58 -46.66 -11.06
N ALA A 238 32.76 -46.68 -11.68
CA ALA A 238 32.93 -47.27 -13.01
C ALA A 238 32.59 -48.78 -12.99
N GLY A 239 31.87 -49.26 -14.02
CA GLY A 239 31.65 -50.70 -14.20
C GLY A 239 32.97 -51.42 -14.50
N GLN A 240 33.18 -52.65 -14.05
CA GLN A 240 34.44 -53.36 -14.35
C GLN A 240 34.59 -53.61 -15.85
N SER A 241 35.82 -53.66 -16.35
CA SER A 241 36.16 -53.99 -17.75
C SER A 241 35.88 -55.46 -18.10
N THR A 242 34.63 -55.90 -17.93
CA THR A 242 34.13 -57.24 -18.15
C THR A 242 32.71 -57.19 -18.71
N TYR A 243 32.25 -58.29 -19.29
CA TYR A 243 30.92 -58.40 -19.87
C TYR A 243 29.79 -58.04 -18.89
N GLY A 244 28.87 -57.16 -19.31
CA GLY A 244 27.64 -56.84 -18.58
C GLY A 244 27.86 -56.10 -17.25
N SER A 245 28.52 -54.95 -17.28
CA SER A 245 28.85 -54.15 -16.09
C SER A 245 28.42 -52.69 -16.26
N GLY A 246 27.28 -52.30 -15.71
CA GLY A 246 26.79 -50.92 -15.75
C GLY A 246 27.56 -49.98 -14.82
N GLY A 247 27.58 -48.67 -15.11
CA GLY A 247 28.14 -47.66 -14.20
C GLY A 247 27.21 -47.37 -13.02
N GLY A 248 27.74 -47.03 -11.84
CA GLY A 248 26.98 -46.59 -10.67
C GLY A 248 27.30 -45.14 -10.26
N TYR A 249 26.33 -44.42 -9.65
CA TYR A 249 26.50 -43.13 -8.97
C TYR A 249 25.46 -42.91 -7.86
N GLY A 250 24.22 -42.54 -8.19
CA GLY A 250 23.12 -42.45 -7.21
C GLY A 250 22.61 -43.82 -6.83
N GLY A 251 22.37 -44.66 -7.83
CA GLY A 251 22.12 -46.09 -7.71
C GLY A 251 23.30 -46.93 -8.20
N ALA A 252 23.31 -48.21 -7.85
CA ALA A 252 24.30 -49.17 -8.34
C ALA A 252 24.03 -49.57 -9.80
N GLY A 253 25.10 -49.75 -10.59
CA GLY A 253 25.03 -50.26 -11.96
C GLY A 253 24.58 -51.72 -12.00
N GLY A 254 23.83 -52.09 -13.04
CA GLY A 254 23.33 -53.45 -13.26
C GLY A 254 24.43 -54.43 -13.69
N GLY A 255 24.19 -55.71 -13.43
CA GLY A 255 25.11 -56.81 -13.74
C GLY A 255 26.02 -57.22 -12.58
N ALA A 256 26.61 -58.42 -12.63
CA ALA A 256 27.36 -59.03 -11.52
C ALA A 256 28.63 -58.26 -11.11
N LYS A 257 29.08 -57.33 -11.96
CA LYS A 257 30.28 -56.50 -11.77
C LYS A 257 30.00 -55.01 -12.06
N GLY A 258 28.74 -54.59 -11.86
CA GLY A 258 28.33 -53.19 -11.97
C GLY A 258 28.99 -52.29 -10.91
N GLY A 259 29.12 -51.02 -11.23
CA GLY A 259 29.75 -50.02 -10.37
C GLY A 259 28.90 -49.64 -9.16
N THR A 260 29.57 -49.26 -8.06
CA THR A 260 28.93 -48.87 -6.81
C THR A 260 28.34 -47.45 -6.85
N SER A 261 27.35 -47.19 -5.99
CA SER A 261 26.87 -45.83 -5.70
C SER A 261 27.93 -45.03 -4.92
N TYR A 262 28.04 -43.73 -5.18
CA TYR A 262 28.93 -42.77 -4.48
C TYR A 262 28.34 -41.35 -4.51
N GLY A 263 29.00 -40.40 -3.85
CA GLY A 263 28.49 -39.03 -3.68
C GLY A 263 27.41 -38.91 -2.61
N ARG A 264 27.00 -37.68 -2.30
CA ARG A 264 26.01 -37.39 -1.24
C ARG A 264 24.66 -37.05 -1.88
N ALA A 265 23.57 -37.64 -1.38
CA ALA A 265 22.23 -37.41 -1.93
C ALA A 265 21.76 -35.96 -1.74
N GLU A 266 22.12 -35.36 -0.61
CA GLU A 266 21.71 -34.01 -0.20
C GLU A 266 22.61 -32.91 -0.78
N LEU A 267 23.75 -33.31 -1.37
CA LEU A 267 24.75 -32.45 -1.97
C LEU A 267 25.38 -33.19 -3.16
N PRO A 268 24.63 -33.39 -4.26
CA PRO A 268 25.13 -34.13 -5.41
C PRO A 268 26.02 -33.21 -6.25
N LEU A 269 27.34 -33.42 -6.16
CA LEU A 269 28.33 -32.52 -6.77
C LEU A 269 29.15 -33.20 -7.87
N GLU A 270 29.08 -34.52 -7.98
CA GLU A 270 29.91 -35.30 -8.88
C GLU A 270 29.14 -35.72 -10.14
N PRO A 271 29.79 -35.78 -11.32
CA PRO A 271 29.21 -36.40 -12.50
C PRO A 271 29.14 -37.93 -12.33
N GLY A 272 28.30 -38.58 -13.12
CA GLY A 272 28.11 -40.03 -13.15
C GLY A 272 29.25 -40.79 -13.82
N SER A 273 29.39 -42.07 -13.47
CA SER A 273 30.44 -42.98 -13.94
C SER A 273 30.10 -43.70 -15.27
N PRO A 274 31.12 -44.13 -16.02
CA PRO A 274 30.92 -44.88 -17.24
C PRO A 274 30.64 -46.36 -16.96
N ALA A 275 30.06 -47.04 -17.94
CA ALA A 275 29.91 -48.50 -17.94
C ALA A 275 31.23 -49.21 -18.25
N GLY A 276 31.29 -50.51 -17.95
CA GLY A 276 32.44 -51.38 -18.19
C GLY A 276 32.89 -51.43 -19.66
N TRP A 277 34.20 -51.37 -19.87
CA TRP A 277 34.82 -51.54 -21.19
C TRP A 277 35.07 -53.03 -21.48
N ASN A 278 34.48 -53.59 -22.54
CA ASN A 278 34.73 -54.97 -22.95
C ASN A 278 35.30 -55.01 -24.38
N GLY A 279 36.51 -55.53 -24.56
CA GLY A 279 37.14 -55.69 -25.86
C GLY A 279 36.97 -57.10 -26.40
N TYR A 280 35.82 -57.43 -27.01
CA TYR A 280 35.70 -58.69 -27.75
C TYR A 280 36.58 -58.60 -29.02
N GLY A 281 37.76 -59.25 -29.02
CA GLY A 281 38.62 -59.38 -30.20
C GLY A 281 39.97 -58.64 -30.21
N GLY A 282 40.52 -58.22 -29.05
CA GLY A 282 41.80 -57.51 -28.98
C GLY A 282 41.67 -56.00 -29.26
N ALA A 283 42.79 -55.31 -29.46
CA ALA A 283 42.93 -53.83 -29.51
C ALA A 283 42.09 -53.09 -30.59
N GLY A 284 41.15 -53.77 -31.27
CA GLY A 284 40.20 -53.20 -32.22
C GLY A 284 38.76 -53.75 -32.10
N GLY A 285 38.36 -54.33 -30.96
CA GLY A 285 37.01 -54.90 -30.73
C GLY A 285 35.91 -53.89 -30.35
N TYR A 286 34.66 -54.16 -30.77
CA TYR A 286 33.56 -53.19 -30.95
C TYR A 286 32.47 -53.14 -29.84
N SER A 287 32.82 -52.93 -28.57
CA SER A 287 31.82 -52.65 -27.52
C SER A 287 32.29 -51.56 -26.54
N VAL A 288 31.76 -50.35 -26.72
CA VAL A 288 32.04 -49.18 -25.87
C VAL A 288 30.92 -49.06 -24.83
N GLY A 289 31.29 -49.05 -23.55
CA GLY A 289 30.37 -48.79 -22.45
C GLY A 289 29.83 -47.35 -22.49
N GLY A 290 28.57 -47.15 -22.10
CA GLY A 290 27.97 -45.82 -22.06
C GLY A 290 28.69 -44.89 -21.07
N GLY A 291 28.91 -43.63 -21.45
CA GLY A 291 29.43 -42.59 -20.56
C GLY A 291 28.42 -42.21 -19.47
N GLY A 292 28.90 -41.77 -18.31
CA GLY A 292 28.03 -41.30 -17.24
C GLY A 292 27.39 -39.94 -17.54
N GLY A 293 26.28 -39.63 -16.88
CA GLY A 293 25.64 -38.32 -16.97
C GLY A 293 26.50 -37.23 -16.34
N GLY A 294 26.43 -36.00 -16.86
CA GLY A 294 27.18 -34.86 -16.33
C GLY A 294 26.62 -34.33 -15.01
N ALA A 295 27.10 -33.15 -14.59
CA ALA A 295 26.64 -32.47 -13.40
C ALA A 295 26.01 -31.12 -13.77
N VAL A 296 24.74 -30.93 -13.40
CA VAL A 296 24.04 -29.65 -13.55
C VAL A 296 23.99 -28.97 -12.20
N HIS A 297 24.68 -27.83 -12.08
CA HIS A 297 24.71 -27.06 -10.85
C HIS A 297 24.32 -25.60 -11.12
N VAL A 298 23.09 -25.24 -10.73
CA VAL A 298 22.51 -23.91 -10.93
C VAL A 298 22.25 -23.26 -9.58
N ARG A 299 22.87 -22.10 -9.35
CA ARG A 299 22.63 -21.23 -8.18
C ARG A 299 22.03 -19.91 -8.65
N ALA A 300 20.82 -19.59 -8.17
CA ALA A 300 20.09 -18.37 -8.50
C ALA A 300 19.83 -17.50 -7.26
N GLY A 301 19.95 -16.19 -7.36
CA GLY A 301 19.63 -15.26 -6.26
C GLY A 301 18.18 -14.75 -6.24
N GLY A 302 17.41 -15.03 -7.29
CA GLY A 302 15.96 -14.75 -7.38
C GLY A 302 15.14 -16.04 -7.55
N GLU A 303 14.25 -16.03 -8.55
CA GLU A 303 13.45 -17.22 -8.90
C GLU A 303 14.19 -18.11 -9.90
N LEU A 304 14.30 -19.39 -9.59
CA LEU A 304 14.67 -20.44 -10.53
C LEU A 304 13.39 -21.16 -10.99
N ARG A 305 12.87 -20.76 -12.15
CA ARG A 305 11.64 -21.31 -12.73
C ARG A 305 11.97 -22.32 -13.82
N VAL A 306 11.57 -23.57 -13.62
CA VAL A 306 11.82 -24.70 -14.52
C VAL A 306 10.50 -25.24 -15.09
N ASP A 307 10.08 -24.71 -16.23
CA ASP A 307 8.95 -25.24 -17.01
C ASP A 307 9.42 -26.23 -18.09
N GLY A 308 10.73 -26.21 -18.39
CA GLY A 308 11.41 -27.03 -19.40
C GLY A 308 11.99 -28.35 -18.87
N ARG A 309 13.18 -28.76 -19.37
CA ARG A 309 13.87 -29.99 -18.94
C ARG A 309 15.25 -29.70 -18.37
N VAL A 310 15.58 -30.32 -17.24
CA VAL A 310 16.95 -30.38 -16.71
C VAL A 310 17.38 -31.84 -16.66
N ALA A 311 18.42 -32.20 -17.41
CA ALA A 311 18.81 -33.59 -17.61
C ALA A 311 20.29 -33.85 -17.29
N ALA A 312 20.56 -34.97 -16.64
CA ALA A 312 21.88 -35.53 -16.37
C ALA A 312 21.83 -37.07 -16.55
N ASP A 313 21.17 -37.55 -17.61
CA ASP A 313 21.01 -38.98 -17.86
C ASP A 313 22.36 -39.62 -18.26
N GLY A 314 22.56 -40.89 -17.91
CA GLY A 314 23.66 -41.71 -18.39
C GLY A 314 23.47 -42.09 -19.86
N TRP A 315 24.57 -42.18 -20.60
CA TRP A 315 24.52 -42.59 -22.00
C TRP A 315 24.31 -44.10 -22.12
N PHE A 316 23.69 -44.52 -23.22
CA PHE A 316 23.44 -45.92 -23.50
C PHE A 316 24.73 -46.66 -23.93
N GLY A 317 24.79 -47.94 -23.62
CA GLY A 317 25.81 -48.86 -24.11
C GLY A 317 25.62 -49.22 -25.59
N SER A 318 26.72 -49.48 -26.27
CA SER A 318 26.78 -49.41 -27.73
C SER A 318 27.30 -50.70 -28.37
N TYR A 319 26.47 -51.39 -29.18
CA TYR A 319 26.74 -52.59 -30.03
C TYR A 319 27.38 -53.80 -29.27
N TYR A 320 27.14 -55.05 -29.70
CA TYR A 320 27.64 -56.27 -29.03
C TYR A 320 27.53 -56.25 -27.49
N ARG A 321 26.33 -55.98 -26.95
CA ARG A 321 26.04 -56.17 -25.51
C ARG A 321 26.78 -55.19 -24.57
N GLY A 322 27.09 -53.98 -25.05
CA GLY A 322 27.65 -52.89 -24.22
C GLY A 322 26.68 -52.39 -23.14
N SER A 323 27.19 -52.08 -21.95
CA SER A 323 26.40 -51.68 -20.77
C SER A 323 26.18 -50.17 -20.67
N GLY A 324 25.16 -49.74 -19.92
CA GLY A 324 24.80 -48.32 -19.77
C GLY A 324 25.60 -47.58 -18.69
N GLY A 325 25.88 -46.29 -18.93
CA GLY A 325 26.52 -45.40 -17.97
C GLY A 325 25.54 -44.92 -16.89
N SER A 326 26.04 -44.52 -15.72
CA SER A 326 25.16 -44.06 -14.63
C SER A 326 24.56 -42.68 -14.93
N GLY A 327 23.42 -42.35 -14.30
CA GLY A 327 22.97 -40.96 -14.20
C GLY A 327 23.98 -40.10 -13.43
N GLY A 328 23.91 -38.79 -13.64
CA GLY A 328 24.77 -37.78 -13.03
C GLY A 328 24.09 -37.03 -11.88
N SER A 329 24.50 -35.77 -11.66
CA SER A 329 23.99 -34.92 -10.58
C SER A 329 23.18 -33.74 -11.11
N ILE A 330 22.10 -33.41 -10.40
CA ILE A 330 21.35 -32.15 -10.57
C ILE A 330 21.25 -31.49 -9.19
N LEU A 331 21.78 -30.27 -9.07
CA LEU A 331 21.63 -29.40 -7.91
C LEU A 331 21.06 -28.04 -8.35
N LEU A 332 19.82 -27.77 -7.96
CA LEU A 332 19.12 -26.53 -8.22
C LEU A 332 18.96 -25.76 -6.91
N ALA A 333 19.51 -24.56 -6.79
CA ALA A 333 19.52 -23.80 -5.54
C ALA A 333 19.07 -22.34 -5.75
N ALA A 334 18.02 -21.90 -5.05
CA ALA A 334 17.52 -20.51 -5.11
C ALA A 334 16.65 -20.14 -3.91
N PRO A 335 16.39 -18.84 -3.65
CA PRO A 335 15.35 -18.43 -2.70
C PRO A 335 13.97 -18.99 -3.07
N ARG A 336 13.67 -19.04 -4.37
CA ARG A 336 12.40 -19.58 -4.88
C ARG A 336 12.66 -20.51 -6.07
N VAL A 337 12.25 -21.77 -5.97
CA VAL A 337 12.30 -22.72 -7.09
C VAL A 337 10.87 -23.11 -7.47
N THR A 338 10.49 -22.87 -8.72
CA THR A 338 9.11 -23.03 -9.25
C THR A 338 9.11 -23.73 -10.60
N GLY A 339 7.92 -24.05 -11.10
CA GLY A 339 7.70 -24.72 -12.39
C GLY A 339 7.24 -26.16 -12.22
N GLY A 340 6.99 -26.83 -13.35
CA GLY A 340 6.54 -28.23 -13.40
C GLY A 340 7.29 -29.06 -14.46
N GLY A 341 8.47 -28.59 -14.86
CA GLY A 341 9.34 -29.22 -15.84
C GLY A 341 9.97 -30.53 -15.36
N LEU A 342 10.56 -31.28 -16.28
CA LEU A 342 11.15 -32.59 -16.00
C LEU A 342 12.60 -32.45 -15.48
N LEU A 343 12.87 -33.00 -14.29
CA LEU A 343 14.22 -33.19 -13.77
C LEU A 343 14.61 -34.67 -13.90
N CYS A 344 15.60 -35.01 -14.73
CA CYS A 344 15.95 -36.41 -14.95
C CYS A 344 17.46 -36.68 -14.83
N ALA A 345 17.81 -37.71 -14.07
CA ALA A 345 19.17 -38.20 -13.92
C ALA A 345 19.14 -39.73 -13.96
N ARG A 346 18.69 -40.30 -15.07
CA ARG A 346 18.49 -41.74 -15.23
C ARG A 346 19.78 -42.47 -15.57
N GLY A 347 19.83 -43.75 -15.26
CA GLY A 347 20.84 -44.64 -15.83
C GLY A 347 20.60 -44.91 -17.32
N GLY A 348 21.68 -45.02 -18.09
CA GLY A 348 21.62 -45.37 -19.50
C GLY A 348 21.26 -46.85 -19.73
N SER A 349 20.60 -47.14 -20.86
CA SER A 349 20.30 -48.52 -21.29
C SER A 349 21.55 -49.27 -21.69
N GLY A 350 21.64 -50.56 -21.36
CA GLY A 350 22.57 -51.47 -22.04
C GLY A 350 22.02 -51.88 -23.42
N ALA A 351 22.90 -52.13 -24.38
CA ALA A 351 22.54 -52.74 -25.67
C ALA A 351 21.96 -54.15 -25.42
N GLU A 352 20.90 -54.50 -26.15
CA GLU A 352 20.18 -55.79 -26.00
C GLU A 352 19.64 -56.06 -24.57
N GLY A 353 19.49 -55.03 -23.73
CA GLY A 353 18.98 -55.18 -22.35
C GLY A 353 20.02 -55.72 -21.37
N ILE A 354 21.31 -55.52 -21.62
CA ILE A 354 22.39 -56.09 -20.80
C ILE A 354 23.07 -55.03 -19.94
N ALA A 355 22.84 -55.11 -18.63
CA ALA A 355 23.43 -54.29 -17.57
C ALA A 355 23.21 -52.77 -17.77
N ALA A 356 22.10 -52.31 -17.22
CA ALA A 356 21.72 -50.91 -17.05
C ALA A 356 22.73 -50.09 -16.23
N GLY A 357 22.86 -48.80 -16.51
CA GLY A 357 23.47 -47.87 -15.56
C GLY A 357 22.59 -47.64 -14.33
N GLY A 358 23.18 -47.34 -13.19
CA GLY A 358 22.47 -46.90 -11.99
C GLY A 358 21.96 -45.46 -12.15
N GLY A 359 20.84 -45.12 -11.50
CA GLY A 359 20.32 -43.75 -11.50
C GLY A 359 21.27 -42.74 -10.85
N GLY A 360 21.02 -41.46 -11.08
CA GLY A 360 21.78 -40.32 -10.59
C GLY A 360 21.21 -39.72 -9.30
N ARG A 361 21.62 -38.50 -8.96
CA ARG A 361 21.17 -37.80 -7.75
C ARG A 361 20.58 -36.44 -8.11
N ILE A 362 19.42 -36.12 -7.56
CA ILE A 362 18.74 -34.83 -7.76
C ILE A 362 18.51 -34.20 -6.39
N ALA A 363 18.94 -32.96 -6.22
CA ALA A 363 18.70 -32.13 -5.05
C ALA A 363 18.18 -30.74 -5.46
N ILE A 364 17.19 -30.25 -4.72
CA ILE A 364 16.69 -28.89 -4.83
C ILE A 364 16.86 -28.24 -3.46
N TRP A 365 17.54 -27.09 -3.44
CA TRP A 365 17.72 -26.23 -2.28
C TRP A 365 16.87 -24.98 -2.48
N GLN A 366 15.83 -24.82 -1.68
CA GLN A 366 14.96 -23.65 -1.73
C GLN A 366 15.02 -22.84 -0.43
N ASP A 367 14.51 -21.61 -0.47
CA ASP A 367 14.45 -20.71 0.69
C ASP A 367 15.85 -20.34 1.25
N LEU A 368 16.86 -20.30 0.37
CA LEU A 368 18.23 -19.88 0.69
C LEU A 368 18.66 -18.71 -0.18
N ALA A 369 19.21 -17.67 0.43
CA ALA A 369 19.86 -16.58 -0.31
C ALA A 369 21.08 -17.09 -1.08
N LEU A 370 21.44 -16.43 -2.19
CA LEU A 370 22.58 -16.84 -3.02
C LEU A 370 23.90 -16.92 -2.22
N ALA A 371 24.16 -15.96 -1.35
CA ALA A 371 25.34 -15.95 -0.49
C ALA A 371 25.38 -17.16 0.47
N ASP A 372 24.22 -17.57 0.98
CA ASP A 372 24.05 -18.74 1.84
C ASP A 372 24.29 -20.05 1.11
N ILE A 373 23.80 -20.14 -0.14
CA ILE A 373 24.04 -21.26 -1.05
C ILE A 373 25.55 -21.37 -1.32
N GLU A 374 26.18 -20.27 -1.70
CA GLU A 374 27.61 -20.22 -2.03
C GLU A 374 28.48 -20.60 -0.83
N ALA A 375 28.17 -20.10 0.37
CA ALA A 375 28.89 -20.43 1.59
C ALA A 375 28.77 -21.93 1.94
N ARG A 376 27.57 -22.52 1.82
CA ARG A 376 27.32 -23.94 2.10
C ARG A 376 28.03 -24.84 1.10
N LEU A 377 27.98 -24.49 -0.19
CA LEU A 377 28.73 -25.17 -1.24
C LEU A 377 30.22 -25.11 -0.94
N ALA A 378 30.79 -23.93 -0.71
CA ALA A 378 32.20 -23.76 -0.39
C ALA A 378 32.63 -24.63 0.81
N ALA A 379 31.79 -24.72 1.85
CA ALA A 379 32.04 -25.54 3.03
C ALA A 379 31.75 -27.05 2.85
N GLY A 380 31.16 -27.48 1.74
CA GLY A 380 30.67 -28.85 1.55
C GLY A 380 29.62 -29.26 2.59
N SER A 381 28.89 -28.29 3.16
CA SER A 381 28.04 -28.48 4.32
C SER A 381 26.57 -28.52 3.94
N THR A 382 25.87 -29.49 4.51
CA THR A 382 24.39 -29.60 4.49
C THR A 382 23.81 -29.40 5.89
N VAL A 383 24.62 -28.92 6.83
CA VAL A 383 24.19 -28.70 8.22
C VAL A 383 23.06 -27.68 8.22
N GLY A 384 21.91 -28.06 8.81
CA GLY A 384 20.71 -27.24 8.85
C GLY A 384 19.73 -27.43 7.68
N LEU A 385 20.11 -28.17 6.63
CA LEU A 385 19.21 -28.54 5.53
C LEU A 385 18.41 -29.79 5.92
N LYS A 386 17.10 -29.84 5.65
CA LYS A 386 16.24 -30.98 6.03
C LYS A 386 15.47 -31.58 4.86
N PRO A 387 15.47 -32.90 4.66
CA PRO A 387 14.76 -33.52 3.55
C PRO A 387 13.25 -33.25 3.58
N ALA A 388 12.65 -32.90 2.45
CA ALA A 388 11.19 -32.84 2.27
C ALA A 388 10.82 -32.97 0.79
N ALA A 389 9.57 -33.33 0.47
CA ALA A 389 9.14 -33.51 -0.92
C ALA A 389 8.83 -32.17 -1.60
N SER A 390 9.29 -31.94 -2.85
CA SER A 390 8.90 -30.76 -3.63
C SER A 390 7.50 -30.95 -4.24
N PRO A 391 6.49 -30.16 -3.86
CA PRO A 391 5.18 -30.22 -4.51
C PRO A 391 5.24 -29.80 -5.98
N ALA A 392 6.12 -28.85 -6.30
CA ALA A 392 6.31 -28.31 -7.66
C ALA A 392 6.81 -29.38 -8.66
N PHE A 393 7.63 -30.33 -8.19
CA PHE A 393 8.18 -31.41 -9.00
C PHE A 393 7.70 -32.80 -8.57
N ALA A 394 6.58 -32.90 -7.87
CA ALA A 394 6.00 -34.17 -7.46
C ALA A 394 5.67 -35.04 -8.69
N GLY A 395 6.36 -36.17 -8.85
CA GLY A 395 6.23 -37.03 -10.03
C GLY A 395 6.93 -36.53 -11.30
N ALA A 396 7.62 -35.38 -11.22
CA ALA A 396 8.40 -34.79 -12.31
C ALA A 396 9.93 -34.99 -12.14
N THR A 397 10.34 -35.81 -11.17
CA THR A 397 11.72 -36.25 -10.98
C THR A 397 11.88 -37.71 -11.43
N ASP A 398 12.83 -37.97 -12.32
CA ASP A 398 13.11 -39.32 -12.82
C ASP A 398 14.59 -39.69 -12.62
N VAL A 399 14.85 -40.53 -11.61
CA VAL A 399 16.16 -41.11 -11.31
C VAL A 399 16.20 -42.61 -11.63
N GLY A 400 15.26 -43.08 -12.46
CA GLY A 400 15.10 -44.49 -12.82
C GLY A 400 16.09 -44.96 -13.88
N TRP A 401 15.73 -46.07 -14.54
CA TRP A 401 16.47 -46.63 -15.67
C TRP A 401 15.59 -46.70 -16.92
N SER A 402 16.21 -46.58 -18.09
CA SER A 402 15.56 -46.61 -19.39
C SER A 402 15.56 -48.03 -20.00
N GLY A 403 14.60 -48.90 -19.66
CA GLY A 403 14.40 -50.18 -20.38
C GLY A 403 13.83 -51.33 -19.56
N ASP A 404 13.69 -52.51 -20.18
CA ASP A 404 13.25 -53.78 -19.58
C ASP A 404 14.41 -54.80 -19.64
N SER A 405 14.65 -55.53 -18.56
CA SER A 405 15.69 -56.57 -18.33
C SER A 405 17.11 -56.11 -17.87
N SER A 406 17.53 -56.63 -16.71
CA SER A 406 18.77 -56.41 -15.92
C SER A 406 18.94 -55.04 -15.23
N SER A 407 18.09 -54.80 -14.22
CA SER A 407 17.90 -53.52 -13.52
C SER A 407 19.13 -53.06 -12.70
N GLY A 408 19.74 -51.95 -13.12
CA GLY A 408 20.48 -51.07 -12.21
C GLY A 408 19.49 -50.47 -11.20
N LEU A 409 19.98 -50.10 -10.02
CA LEU A 409 19.12 -49.51 -9.00
C LEU A 409 18.79 -48.05 -9.36
N PRO A 410 17.56 -47.59 -9.08
CA PRO A 410 17.24 -46.17 -9.17
C PRO A 410 18.14 -45.39 -8.20
N GLY A 411 18.42 -44.15 -8.57
CA GLY A 411 19.15 -43.23 -7.71
C GLY A 411 18.25 -42.62 -6.63
N THR A 412 18.80 -41.66 -5.87
CA THR A 412 18.03 -40.94 -4.85
C THR A 412 17.62 -39.57 -5.38
N GLY A 413 16.31 -39.30 -5.42
CA GLY A 413 15.77 -37.94 -5.57
C GLY A 413 15.46 -37.37 -4.18
N THR A 414 16.47 -36.81 -3.51
CA THR A 414 16.28 -36.17 -2.19
C THR A 414 16.10 -34.67 -2.40
N VAL A 415 14.89 -34.16 -2.21
CA VAL A 415 14.65 -32.72 -2.08
C VAL A 415 14.88 -32.32 -0.62
N VAL A 416 15.54 -31.19 -0.38
CA VAL A 416 15.93 -30.75 0.97
C VAL A 416 15.52 -29.28 1.17
N PHE A 417 14.55 -29.03 2.04
CA PHE A 417 14.00 -27.72 2.40
C PHE A 417 14.72 -27.14 3.62
N CYS A 418 14.87 -25.81 3.64
CA CYS A 418 14.94 -25.03 4.88
C CYS A 418 13.64 -24.25 5.01
N SER A 419 13.04 -24.20 6.20
CA SER A 419 12.14 -23.10 6.57
C SER A 419 12.51 -22.63 7.96
N GLY A 420 13.12 -21.44 8.05
CA GLY A 420 12.79 -20.54 9.15
C GLY A 420 11.33 -20.13 8.97
N ASN A 421 10.57 -20.02 10.06
CA ASN A 421 9.25 -19.38 10.16
C ASN A 421 8.28 -19.60 8.97
N LEU A 422 7.26 -20.45 9.13
CA LEU A 422 6.20 -20.63 8.13
C LEU A 422 5.13 -19.55 8.29
N PHE A 423 5.09 -18.56 7.40
CA PHE A 423 4.12 -17.45 7.42
C PHE A 423 3.03 -17.64 6.37
N PHE A 424 1.78 -17.40 6.76
CA PHE A 424 0.61 -17.52 5.90
C PHE A 424 -0.35 -16.36 6.13
N GLU A 425 -0.81 -15.76 5.04
CA GLU A 425 -1.94 -14.85 5.08
C GLU A 425 -3.24 -15.64 5.29
N ALA A 426 -4.10 -15.19 6.19
CA ALA A 426 -5.29 -15.93 6.58
C ALA A 426 -6.32 -16.02 5.45
N GLU A 427 -6.37 -15.04 4.54
CA GLU A 427 -7.22 -15.09 3.35
C GLU A 427 -6.84 -16.20 2.36
N ALA A 428 -5.66 -16.80 2.49
CA ALA A 428 -5.27 -17.97 1.70
C ALA A 428 -5.83 -19.29 2.27
N ILE A 429 -6.39 -19.27 3.50
CA ILE A 429 -7.00 -20.45 4.13
C ILE A 429 -8.37 -20.70 3.51
N THR A 430 -8.63 -21.94 3.08
CA THR A 430 -9.82 -22.27 2.27
C THR A 430 -11.07 -22.44 3.15
N PRO A 431 -12.13 -21.62 2.98
CA PRO A 431 -13.39 -21.80 3.69
C PRO A 431 -14.18 -23.04 3.22
N SER A 432 -14.86 -23.72 4.13
CA SER A 432 -15.77 -24.84 3.79
C SER A 432 -17.18 -24.37 3.41
N SER A 433 -17.56 -23.14 3.78
CA SER A 433 -18.86 -22.51 3.47
C SER A 433 -18.76 -20.99 3.57
N ASP A 434 -19.89 -20.28 3.49
CA ASP A 434 -19.96 -18.81 3.64
C ASP A 434 -19.72 -18.31 5.08
N GLY A 435 -19.46 -19.22 6.03
CA GLY A 435 -19.16 -18.91 7.42
C GLY A 435 -17.83 -18.18 7.64
N TRP A 436 -16.89 -18.27 6.67
CA TRP A 436 -15.64 -17.50 6.61
C TRP A 436 -15.46 -16.92 5.21
N ARG A 437 -15.02 -15.67 5.12
CA ARG A 437 -14.82 -14.99 3.84
C ARG A 437 -13.67 -14.00 3.88
N VAL A 438 -13.02 -13.80 2.75
CA VAL A 438 -12.03 -12.73 2.59
C VAL A 438 -12.73 -11.37 2.69
N ALA A 439 -12.18 -10.48 3.50
CA ALA A 439 -12.67 -9.12 3.68
C ALA A 439 -11.51 -8.11 3.70
N ALA A 440 -11.73 -6.95 3.09
CA ALA A 440 -10.79 -5.84 3.16
C ALA A 440 -10.59 -5.38 4.62
N SER A 441 -9.35 -5.16 5.01
CA SER A 441 -8.99 -4.67 6.34
C SER A 441 -7.71 -3.83 6.28
N ALA A 442 -7.82 -2.52 6.50
CA ALA A 442 -6.75 -1.54 6.28
C ALA A 442 -5.46 -1.73 7.14
N ARG A 443 -5.51 -2.55 8.20
CA ARG A 443 -4.38 -2.81 9.13
C ARG A 443 -3.83 -4.24 9.04
N ALA A 444 -4.45 -5.06 8.20
CA ALA A 444 -3.98 -6.41 7.92
C ALA A 444 -2.67 -6.40 7.12
N SER A 445 -1.91 -7.49 7.21
CA SER A 445 -0.62 -7.70 6.53
C SER A 445 -0.70 -7.52 5.02
N SER A 446 -1.80 -7.89 4.39
CA SER A 446 -2.07 -7.75 2.96
C SER A 446 -3.17 -6.73 2.63
N ALA A 447 -3.58 -5.93 3.62
CA ALA A 447 -4.83 -5.18 3.61
C ALA A 447 -6.12 -6.05 3.43
N GLN A 448 -6.01 -7.36 3.63
CA GLN A 448 -7.10 -8.33 3.61
C GLN A 448 -7.03 -9.25 4.82
N SER A 449 -8.16 -9.83 5.20
CA SER A 449 -8.24 -10.75 6.33
C SER A 449 -9.31 -11.79 6.09
N LEU A 450 -9.24 -12.91 6.81
CA LEU A 450 -10.31 -13.89 6.84
C LEU A 450 -11.31 -13.56 7.95
N HIS A 451 -12.52 -13.17 7.55
CA HIS A 451 -13.58 -12.68 8.43
C HIS A 451 -14.65 -13.76 8.69
N GLY A 452 -14.84 -14.12 9.96
CA GLY A 452 -15.72 -15.21 10.38
C GLY A 452 -16.95 -14.82 11.21
N ALA A 453 -17.38 -13.55 11.22
CA ALA A 453 -18.41 -13.09 12.17
C ALA A 453 -19.84 -13.55 11.84
N ALA A 454 -20.17 -13.81 10.58
CA ALA A 454 -21.53 -14.11 10.10
C ALA A 454 -21.55 -15.34 9.16
N GLY A 455 -22.70 -15.66 8.56
CA GLY A 455 -22.86 -16.83 7.68
C GLY A 455 -23.09 -18.14 8.47
N ASP A 456 -22.81 -19.27 7.83
CA ASP A 456 -22.90 -20.60 8.42
C ASP A 456 -22.14 -20.71 9.75
N LYS A 457 -22.86 -21.11 10.79
CA LYS A 457 -22.37 -21.22 12.18
C LYS A 457 -21.34 -22.34 12.36
N LEU A 458 -21.40 -23.36 11.51
CA LEU A 458 -20.50 -24.52 11.56
C LEU A 458 -19.40 -24.47 10.49
N GLY A 459 -19.38 -23.40 9.67
CA GLY A 459 -18.35 -23.17 8.67
C GLY A 459 -16.96 -23.07 9.30
N THR A 460 -16.01 -23.77 8.68
CA THR A 460 -14.59 -23.78 9.03
C THR A 460 -13.76 -23.19 7.90
N ALA A 461 -12.49 -22.91 8.15
CA ALA A 461 -11.52 -22.67 7.10
C ALA A 461 -10.27 -23.49 7.38
N SER A 462 -9.75 -24.21 6.38
CA SER A 462 -8.57 -25.05 6.58
C SER A 462 -7.48 -24.88 5.55
N GLN A 463 -6.25 -25.17 5.99
CA GLN A 463 -5.04 -25.10 5.19
C GLN A 463 -4.13 -26.27 5.57
N ARG A 464 -3.74 -27.07 4.58
CA ARG A 464 -2.76 -28.15 4.79
C ARG A 464 -1.35 -27.59 4.71
N ILE A 465 -0.51 -28.02 5.64
CA ILE A 465 0.88 -27.58 5.77
C ILE A 465 1.75 -28.80 5.97
N LEU A 466 2.87 -28.86 5.26
CA LEU A 466 3.89 -29.87 5.49
C LEU A 466 4.89 -29.37 6.53
N ILE A 467 4.97 -30.04 7.68
CA ILE A 467 6.03 -29.83 8.66
C ILE A 467 7.23 -30.68 8.25
N THR A 468 8.31 -30.02 7.86
CA THR A 468 9.54 -30.70 7.37
C THR A 468 10.50 -31.05 8.50
N THR A 469 10.34 -30.42 9.67
CA THR A 469 11.11 -30.75 10.88
C THR A 469 10.19 -31.04 12.05
N ALA A 470 10.35 -32.21 12.66
CA ALA A 470 9.78 -32.42 13.98
C ALA A 470 10.42 -31.47 15.01
N GLY A 471 9.62 -30.84 15.84
CA GLY A 471 10.13 -29.92 16.84
C GLY A 471 9.02 -29.16 17.54
N ARG A 472 9.43 -28.34 18.51
CA ARG A 472 8.52 -27.45 19.23
C ARG A 472 8.41 -26.13 18.49
N TYR A 473 7.19 -25.81 18.06
CA TYR A 473 6.84 -24.58 17.37
C TYR A 473 5.99 -23.70 18.27
N ARG A 474 6.08 -22.40 18.05
CA ARG A 474 5.10 -21.42 18.49
C ARG A 474 4.24 -21.03 17.29
N VAL A 475 2.94 -21.21 17.44
CA VAL A 475 1.94 -20.76 16.45
C VAL A 475 1.46 -19.39 16.88
N TRP A 476 1.90 -18.38 16.16
CA TRP A 476 1.43 -17.01 16.28
C TRP A 476 0.23 -16.78 15.38
N VAL A 477 -0.79 -16.13 15.90
CA VAL A 477 -1.99 -15.73 15.16
C VAL A 477 -2.21 -14.25 15.39
N ARG A 478 -2.33 -13.49 14.29
CA ARG A 478 -2.67 -12.07 14.32
C ARG A 478 -4.16 -11.91 14.02
N TYR A 479 -4.88 -11.17 14.84
CA TYR A 479 -6.33 -10.95 14.66
C TYR A 479 -6.79 -9.61 15.23
N ILE A 480 -7.91 -9.09 14.72
CA ILE A 480 -8.43 -7.77 15.14
C ILE A 480 -8.93 -7.82 16.59
N TYR A 481 -8.63 -6.77 17.34
CA TYR A 481 -8.97 -6.62 18.74
C TYR A 481 -9.94 -5.46 18.97
N LEU A 482 -10.93 -5.71 19.83
CA LEU A 482 -11.82 -4.68 20.34
C LEU A 482 -12.23 -5.05 21.78
N ALA A 483 -11.93 -4.19 22.75
CA ALA A 483 -12.11 -4.47 24.17
C ALA A 483 -13.59 -4.60 24.55
N SER A 484 -14.45 -3.76 23.98
CA SER A 484 -15.89 -3.70 24.29
C SER A 484 -16.73 -4.75 23.57
N THR A 485 -16.20 -5.43 22.56
CA THR A 485 -16.93 -6.40 21.75
C THR A 485 -15.96 -7.43 21.22
N ARG A 486 -16.24 -8.72 21.44
CA ARG A 486 -15.29 -9.80 21.18
C ARG A 486 -15.85 -10.82 20.19
N GLY A 487 -14.98 -11.42 19.39
CA GLY A 487 -15.32 -12.39 18.36
C GLY A 487 -14.50 -13.67 18.47
N PRO A 488 -14.58 -14.42 19.59
CA PRO A 488 -13.74 -15.58 19.83
C PRO A 488 -13.84 -16.61 18.72
N PHE A 489 -12.71 -17.24 18.40
CA PHE A 489 -12.54 -18.27 17.38
C PHE A 489 -11.46 -19.26 17.82
N ARG A 490 -11.46 -20.46 17.26
CA ARG A 490 -10.47 -21.49 17.56
C ARG A 490 -9.61 -21.75 16.33
N LEU A 491 -8.29 -21.78 16.52
CA LEU A 491 -7.35 -22.40 15.58
C LEU A 491 -6.92 -23.74 16.18
N SER A 492 -7.21 -24.84 15.49
CA SER A 492 -6.70 -26.17 15.82
C SER A 492 -5.74 -26.67 14.74
N ILE A 493 -4.86 -27.58 15.16
CA ILE A 493 -3.89 -28.26 14.32
C ILE A 493 -4.26 -29.73 14.34
N GLN A 494 -4.63 -30.26 13.18
CA GLN A 494 -5.00 -31.66 13.01
C GLN A 494 -3.86 -32.43 12.33
N SER A 495 -3.69 -33.68 12.72
CA SER A 495 -2.82 -34.66 12.04
C SER A 495 -3.61 -35.94 11.79
N THR A 496 -3.01 -36.94 11.12
CA THR A 496 -3.65 -38.22 10.78
C THR A 496 -4.19 -39.00 11.99
N GLY A 497 -3.77 -38.67 13.22
CA GLY A 497 -4.26 -39.23 14.47
C GLY A 497 -5.33 -38.40 15.22
N GLY A 498 -5.77 -37.26 14.69
CA GLY A 498 -6.71 -36.33 15.34
C GLY A 498 -6.11 -34.95 15.63
N GLU A 499 -6.78 -34.16 16.47
CA GLU A 499 -6.28 -32.85 16.89
C GLU A 499 -5.01 -33.01 17.75
N VAL A 500 -3.93 -32.36 17.33
CA VAL A 500 -2.63 -32.34 18.00
C VAL A 500 -2.59 -31.23 19.06
N ALA A 501 -3.11 -30.05 18.71
CA ALA A 501 -3.22 -28.90 19.60
C ALA A 501 -4.26 -27.92 19.07
N GLY A 502 -4.75 -27.04 19.94
CA GLY A 502 -5.59 -25.93 19.52
C GLY A 502 -5.84 -24.94 20.64
N LYS A 503 -6.00 -23.67 20.27
CA LYS A 503 -6.27 -22.57 21.20
C LYS A 503 -7.49 -21.79 20.73
N VAL A 504 -8.30 -21.34 21.68
CA VAL A 504 -9.33 -20.34 21.43
C VAL A 504 -8.71 -18.96 21.64
N PHE A 505 -8.83 -18.13 20.62
CA PHE A 505 -8.35 -16.76 20.58
C PHE A 505 -9.51 -15.81 20.87
N ASP A 506 -9.16 -14.58 21.25
CA ASP A 506 -10.10 -13.51 21.50
C ASP A 506 -11.18 -13.82 22.60
N LEU A 507 -10.86 -14.67 23.59
CA LEU A 507 -11.74 -14.90 24.77
C LEU A 507 -11.64 -13.84 25.89
N ALA A 508 -10.44 -13.35 26.23
CA ALA A 508 -10.21 -12.38 27.30
C ALA A 508 -9.43 -11.14 26.84
N THR A 509 -9.67 -9.99 27.48
CA THR A 509 -8.99 -8.72 27.16
C THR A 509 -7.49 -8.89 27.01
N HIS A 510 -6.91 -8.23 26.01
CA HIS A 510 -5.48 -8.28 25.73
C HIS A 510 -4.82 -7.09 26.44
N PRO A 511 -3.80 -7.29 27.30
CA PRO A 511 -3.23 -6.23 28.13
C PRO A 511 -2.76 -5.00 27.32
N ASP A 512 -2.14 -5.26 26.17
CA ASP A 512 -1.63 -4.23 25.25
C ASP A 512 -2.52 -4.03 24.02
N GLY A 513 -3.77 -4.51 24.06
CA GLY A 513 -4.68 -4.45 22.93
C GLY A 513 -5.21 -3.03 22.70
N VAL A 514 -5.04 -2.52 21.48
CA VAL A 514 -5.63 -1.25 21.03
C VAL A 514 -6.87 -1.54 20.22
N ASP A 515 -7.99 -0.92 20.59
CA ASP A 515 -9.26 -1.05 19.87
C ASP A 515 -9.08 -0.71 18.38
N TRP A 516 -9.65 -1.56 17.52
CA TRP A 516 -9.56 -1.46 16.06
C TRP A 516 -8.16 -1.71 15.48
N ASP A 517 -7.25 -2.32 16.26
CA ASP A 517 -5.95 -2.80 15.77
C ASP A 517 -5.82 -4.33 15.91
N TYR A 518 -4.74 -4.87 15.37
CA TYR A 518 -4.45 -6.30 15.38
C TYR A 518 -3.48 -6.65 16.50
N VAL A 519 -3.82 -7.67 17.26
CA VAL A 519 -2.96 -8.24 18.31
C VAL A 519 -2.37 -9.56 17.86
N TRP A 520 -1.15 -9.82 18.31
CA TRP A 520 -0.53 -11.13 18.21
C TRP A 520 -0.82 -11.93 19.48
N ASP A 521 -1.27 -13.16 19.30
CA ASP A 521 -1.36 -14.14 20.37
C ASP A 521 -0.78 -15.46 19.88
N SER A 522 -0.43 -16.35 20.79
CA SER A 522 0.20 -17.63 20.42
C SER A 522 -0.10 -18.79 21.34
N PHE A 523 0.25 -19.97 20.88
CA PHE A 523 0.40 -21.17 21.68
C PHE A 523 1.56 -22.02 21.16
N ASP A 524 2.19 -22.77 22.05
CA ASP A 524 3.24 -23.70 21.68
C ASP A 524 2.63 -25.06 21.31
N VAL A 525 3.27 -25.77 20.39
CA VAL A 525 2.88 -27.11 19.96
C VAL A 525 4.12 -27.91 19.56
N ASP A 526 4.15 -29.19 19.94
CA ASP A 526 5.11 -30.15 19.42
C ASP A 526 4.55 -30.76 18.14
N LEU A 527 5.21 -30.51 17.01
CA LEU A 527 4.81 -31.03 15.71
C LEU A 527 5.79 -32.10 15.27
N ALA A 528 5.27 -33.24 14.81
CA ALA A 528 6.07 -34.23 14.09
C ALA A 528 6.32 -33.77 12.64
N ALA A 529 7.35 -34.32 12.01
CA ALA A 529 7.50 -34.17 10.56
C ALA A 529 6.35 -34.92 9.87
N GLY A 530 5.67 -34.26 8.94
CA GLY A 530 4.46 -34.78 8.29
C GLY A 530 3.46 -33.68 7.96
N GLU A 531 2.40 -34.05 7.25
CA GLU A 531 1.30 -33.13 6.98
C GLU A 531 0.48 -32.86 8.24
N ILE A 532 0.17 -31.59 8.43
CA ILE A 532 -0.82 -31.10 9.40
C ILE A 532 -1.87 -30.29 8.66
N GLU A 533 -3.03 -30.12 9.28
CA GLU A 533 -4.07 -29.23 8.79
C GLU A 533 -4.37 -28.18 9.87
N LEU A 534 -4.21 -26.90 9.52
CA LEU A 534 -4.72 -25.80 10.33
C LEU A 534 -6.22 -25.68 10.08
N VAL A 535 -7.02 -25.61 11.14
CA VAL A 535 -8.48 -25.47 11.05
C VAL A 535 -8.94 -24.30 11.92
N LEU A 536 -9.46 -23.26 11.27
CA LEU A 536 -10.18 -22.17 11.90
C LEU A 536 -11.65 -22.52 12.06
N SER A 537 -12.21 -22.31 13.24
CA SER A 537 -13.62 -22.54 13.56
C SER A 537 -14.17 -21.46 14.49
N LYS A 538 -15.48 -21.24 14.44
CA LYS A 538 -16.18 -20.29 15.31
C LYS A 538 -16.26 -20.87 16.72
N TYR A 539 -15.98 -20.06 17.73
CA TYR A 539 -16.15 -20.48 19.12
C TYR A 539 -17.63 -20.74 19.41
N GLU A 540 -17.94 -21.92 19.98
CA GLU A 540 -19.30 -22.40 20.30
C GLU A 540 -20.30 -22.41 19.12
N GLY A 541 -19.83 -22.30 17.87
CA GLY A 541 -20.72 -22.19 16.70
C GLY A 541 -21.56 -20.91 16.70
N LEU A 542 -21.08 -19.83 17.31
CA LEU A 542 -21.81 -18.57 17.41
C LEU A 542 -21.28 -17.50 16.43
N ASN A 543 -22.21 -16.78 15.82
CA ASN A 543 -21.91 -15.54 15.10
C ASN A 543 -21.65 -14.40 16.09
N SER A 544 -20.87 -13.41 15.66
CA SER A 544 -20.46 -12.25 16.46
C SER A 544 -20.77 -10.95 15.71
N SER A 545 -20.42 -9.81 16.32
CA SER A 545 -20.44 -8.52 15.62
C SER A 545 -19.55 -8.57 14.37
N GLY A 546 -19.96 -7.90 13.30
CA GLY A 546 -19.17 -7.81 12.06
C GLY A 546 -17.91 -6.95 12.16
N TYR A 547 -17.62 -6.37 13.33
CA TYR A 547 -16.41 -5.60 13.61
C TYR A 547 -15.24 -6.45 14.13
N VAL A 548 -15.49 -7.72 14.45
CA VAL A 548 -14.54 -8.62 15.13
C VAL A 548 -14.35 -9.92 14.36
N ARG A 549 -13.46 -10.79 14.82
CA ARG A 549 -13.15 -12.08 14.18
C ARG A 549 -12.64 -11.92 12.74
N HIS A 550 -11.75 -10.95 12.55
CA HIS A 550 -10.87 -10.86 11.40
C HIS A 550 -9.53 -11.49 11.79
N VAL A 551 -9.20 -12.64 11.18
CA VAL A 551 -7.88 -13.27 11.29
C VAL A 551 -7.02 -12.74 10.16
N ASP A 552 -5.84 -12.26 10.49
CA ASP A 552 -4.92 -11.60 9.56
C ASP A 552 -3.93 -12.59 8.95
N CYS A 553 -3.07 -13.15 9.79
CA CYS A 553 -2.03 -14.06 9.37
C CYS A 553 -1.70 -15.06 10.48
N VAL A 554 -1.09 -16.17 10.09
CA VAL A 554 -0.61 -17.22 10.98
C VAL A 554 0.87 -17.46 10.71
N LEU A 555 1.68 -17.52 11.77
CA LEU A 555 3.10 -17.81 11.70
C LEU A 555 3.45 -19.00 12.59
N LEU A 556 4.08 -20.04 12.03
CA LEU A 556 4.67 -21.14 12.79
C LEU A 556 6.18 -20.94 12.85
N ALA A 557 6.70 -20.56 14.01
CA ALA A 557 8.12 -20.30 14.27
C ALA A 557 8.68 -21.28 15.31
N PRO A 558 9.99 -21.60 15.33
CA PRO A 558 10.59 -22.34 16.45
C PRO A 558 10.37 -21.62 17.78
N VAL A 559 10.23 -22.36 18.88
CA VAL A 559 10.11 -21.75 20.22
C VAL A 559 11.38 -20.97 20.56
N GLY A 560 11.22 -19.70 20.95
CA GLY A 560 12.30 -18.75 21.19
C GLY A 560 12.11 -17.43 20.45
N GLU A 561 11.28 -17.44 19.40
CA GLU A 561 10.89 -16.22 18.66
C GLU A 561 10.11 -15.26 19.56
N THR A 562 10.46 -13.97 19.52
CA THR A 562 9.68 -12.88 20.12
C THR A 562 8.41 -12.61 19.30
N THR A 563 7.57 -11.67 19.74
CA THR A 563 6.40 -11.25 18.97
C THR A 563 6.82 -10.87 17.53
N PRO A 564 6.24 -11.48 16.49
CA PRO A 564 6.64 -11.23 15.11
C PRO A 564 6.23 -9.84 14.62
N ASP A 565 6.94 -9.34 13.60
CA ASP A 565 6.49 -8.22 12.77
C ASP A 565 6.08 -8.77 11.41
N HIS A 566 4.79 -8.68 11.05
CA HIS A 566 4.29 -9.22 9.79
C HIS A 566 4.97 -8.57 8.58
N ARG A 567 5.48 -7.35 8.73
CA ARG A 567 6.18 -6.61 7.66
C ARG A 567 7.47 -7.27 7.22
N ASP A 568 8.06 -8.16 8.02
CA ASP A 568 9.27 -8.90 7.64
C ASP A 568 8.99 -9.99 6.59
N TYR A 569 7.72 -10.38 6.42
CA TYR A 569 7.29 -11.46 5.52
C TYR A 569 6.63 -10.95 4.24
N GLY A 570 6.36 -9.64 4.15
CA GLY A 570 5.75 -8.98 2.99
C GLY A 570 6.76 -8.38 2.00
N PRO A 571 6.27 -7.72 0.94
CA PRO A 571 7.10 -6.95 0.00
C PRO A 571 8.00 -5.93 0.73
N GLN A 572 9.27 -5.84 0.32
CA GLN A 572 10.23 -4.92 0.92
C GLN A 572 10.50 -3.70 0.02
N THR A 573 10.67 -2.53 0.62
CA THR A 573 10.98 -1.29 -0.10
C THR A 573 12.21 -0.63 0.50
N TYR A 574 13.14 -0.20 -0.35
CA TYR A 574 14.41 0.39 0.02
C TYR A 574 14.59 1.78 -0.62
N VAL A 575 15.33 2.64 0.07
CA VAL A 575 15.83 3.90 -0.48
C VAL A 575 17.33 4.04 -0.22
N ARG A 576 18.06 4.65 -1.16
CA ARG A 576 19.43 5.11 -0.95
C ARG A 576 19.53 6.58 -1.28
N VAL A 577 20.29 7.32 -0.47
CA VAL A 577 20.47 8.77 -0.66
C VAL A 577 21.94 9.10 -0.85
N THR A 578 22.26 9.83 -1.90
CA THR A 578 23.60 10.38 -2.17
C THR A 578 23.57 11.89 -2.06
N MET A 579 24.42 12.48 -1.23
CA MET A 579 24.49 13.93 -1.03
C MET A 579 25.22 14.59 -2.21
N GLY A 580 24.60 15.61 -2.81
CA GLY A 580 25.22 16.46 -3.81
C GLY A 580 26.29 17.41 -3.24
N PRO A 581 26.89 18.27 -4.08
CA PRO A 581 27.91 19.21 -3.64
C PRO A 581 27.36 20.40 -2.83
N GLY A 582 28.20 20.94 -1.94
CA GLY A 582 27.94 22.23 -1.27
C GLY A 582 27.54 22.13 0.21
N TYR A 583 27.59 20.95 0.81
CA TYR A 583 27.47 20.78 2.26
C TYR A 583 28.85 20.89 2.92
N THR A 584 29.07 21.99 3.64
CA THR A 584 30.32 22.28 4.38
C THR A 584 30.33 21.71 5.81
N GLN A 585 29.16 21.32 6.31
CA GLN A 585 28.96 20.63 7.59
C GLN A 585 28.18 19.35 7.33
N GLY A 586 28.42 18.30 8.14
CA GLY A 586 27.70 17.04 8.04
C GLY A 586 26.18 17.20 8.12
N VAL A 587 25.47 16.47 7.27
CA VAL A 587 24.01 16.47 7.12
C VAL A 587 23.41 15.07 7.16
N TYR A 588 22.09 14.98 7.30
CA TYR A 588 21.32 13.74 7.12
C TYR A 588 20.00 14.08 6.41
N ALA A 589 19.37 13.08 5.78
CA ALA A 589 18.01 13.26 5.24
C ALA A 589 17.00 12.94 6.33
N HIS A 590 16.29 13.95 6.82
CA HIS A 590 15.14 13.78 7.71
C HIS A 590 13.89 13.50 6.89
N VAL A 591 13.15 12.48 7.29
CA VAL A 591 11.89 12.07 6.66
C VAL A 591 10.78 12.18 7.70
N PHE A 592 9.81 13.05 7.44
CA PHE A 592 8.51 13.02 8.11
C PHE A 592 7.58 12.18 7.23
N ALA A 593 7.36 10.94 7.62
CA ALA A 593 6.46 10.03 6.93
C ALA A 593 5.04 10.29 7.43
N ASP A 594 4.20 10.84 6.57
CA ASP A 594 2.81 11.20 6.81
C ASP A 594 1.89 10.09 6.26
N HIS A 595 0.89 9.72 7.04
CA HIS A 595 0.04 8.55 6.83
C HIS A 595 -1.44 8.93 6.78
N TYR A 596 -2.24 8.06 6.16
CA TYR A 596 -3.68 8.29 5.96
C TYR A 596 -4.56 7.67 7.04
N ARG A 597 -3.95 7.14 8.12
CA ARG A 597 -4.63 6.63 9.32
C ARG A 597 -3.68 6.65 10.51
N SER A 598 -4.21 6.59 11.73
CA SER A 598 -3.40 6.55 12.96
C SER A 598 -2.49 5.31 13.07
N PRO A 599 -1.24 5.43 13.57
CA PRO A 599 -0.55 6.68 13.88
C PRO A 599 -0.33 7.50 12.59
N TRP A 600 -0.68 8.78 12.64
CA TRP A 600 -0.80 9.64 11.44
C TRP A 600 0.54 10.05 10.85
N TYR A 601 1.61 9.95 11.62
CA TYR A 601 2.94 10.27 11.13
C TYR A 601 4.03 9.60 11.96
N SER A 602 5.23 9.57 11.41
CA SER A 602 6.44 9.15 12.10
C SER A 602 7.66 9.93 11.60
N HIS A 603 8.67 10.04 12.45
CA HIS A 603 9.92 10.74 12.13
C HIS A 603 11.07 9.75 11.98
N HIS A 604 11.84 9.92 10.92
CA HIS A 604 12.96 9.08 10.58
C HIS A 604 14.13 9.92 10.08
N PHE A 605 15.33 9.35 10.14
CA PHE A 605 16.48 9.90 9.44
C PHE A 605 17.26 8.83 8.68
N LEU A 606 17.85 9.23 7.55
CA LEU A 606 18.73 8.41 6.72
C LEU A 606 20.15 8.98 6.80
N ALA A 607 21.08 8.14 7.23
CA ALA A 607 22.45 8.51 7.58
C ALA A 607 23.43 7.38 7.19
N LYS A 608 24.71 7.48 7.57
CA LYS A 608 25.74 6.46 7.27
C LYS A 608 25.38 5.07 7.80
N ASP A 609 24.68 5.01 8.92
CA ASP A 609 24.26 3.76 9.57
C ASP A 609 22.95 3.20 9.00
N GLY A 610 22.36 3.85 7.99
CA GLY A 610 21.09 3.47 7.39
C GLY A 610 19.91 4.32 7.90
N MET A 611 18.74 3.68 7.99
CA MET A 611 17.50 4.30 8.49
C MET A 611 17.37 4.09 10.00
N VAL A 612 17.03 5.15 10.72
CA VAL A 612 16.73 5.09 12.15
C VAL A 612 15.51 5.94 12.47
N ASP A 613 14.63 5.42 13.33
CA ASP A 613 13.49 6.16 13.88
C ASP A 613 14.02 7.30 14.77
N GLY A 614 13.59 8.54 14.51
CA GLY A 614 13.94 9.70 15.33
C GLY A 614 14.10 11.00 14.55
N LEU A 615 14.43 12.06 15.31
CA LEU A 615 14.45 13.44 14.79
C LEU A 615 15.84 13.88 14.29
N THR A 616 16.93 13.31 14.79
CA THR A 616 18.30 13.79 14.53
C THR A 616 19.33 12.68 14.53
N ALA A 617 20.16 12.67 13.49
CA ALA A 617 21.32 11.77 13.41
C ALA A 617 22.48 12.21 14.34
N PRO A 618 23.16 11.26 15.01
CA PRO A 618 24.42 11.52 15.71
C PRO A 618 25.45 12.17 14.78
N VAL A 619 26.30 13.05 15.31
CA VAL A 619 27.30 13.79 14.50
C VAL A 619 28.17 12.86 13.66
N ALA A 620 28.59 11.72 14.22
CA ALA A 620 29.44 10.73 13.55
C ALA A 620 28.74 10.00 12.37
N ALA A 621 27.41 9.89 12.40
CA ALA A 621 26.62 9.21 11.38
C ALA A 621 26.27 10.12 10.18
N ARG A 622 26.55 11.42 10.27
CA ARG A 622 26.17 12.40 9.24
C ARG A 622 27.04 12.26 7.98
N LEU A 623 26.43 12.60 6.85
CA LEU A 623 26.99 12.57 5.51
C LEU A 623 27.61 13.92 5.13
N LEU A 624 28.71 13.89 4.39
CA LEU A 624 29.35 15.01 3.70
C LEU A 624 28.99 14.98 2.21
N SER A 625 29.37 16.04 1.48
CA SER A 625 29.18 16.11 0.03
C SER A 625 29.79 14.88 -0.68
N GLY A 626 29.03 14.23 -1.56
CA GLY A 626 29.44 13.03 -2.30
C GLY A 626 29.32 11.70 -1.53
N GLU A 627 29.08 11.73 -0.21
CA GLU A 627 28.82 10.52 0.56
C GLU A 627 27.38 10.02 0.32
N ARG A 628 27.18 8.71 0.50
CA ARG A 628 25.89 8.03 0.34
C ARG A 628 25.53 7.17 1.54
N THR A 629 24.24 6.98 1.79
CA THR A 629 23.73 5.98 2.74
C THR A 629 23.95 4.56 2.20
N PRO A 630 23.91 3.51 3.05
CA PRO A 630 23.60 2.17 2.58
C PRO A 630 22.14 2.11 2.04
N TRP A 631 21.72 0.94 1.55
CA TRP A 631 20.31 0.69 1.27
C TRP A 631 19.51 0.72 2.57
N CYS A 632 18.64 1.71 2.71
CA CYS A 632 17.77 1.92 3.86
C CYS A 632 16.44 1.22 3.61
N ASN A 633 16.09 0.18 4.38
CA ASN A 633 14.78 -0.46 4.31
C ASN A 633 13.72 0.48 4.92
N ILE A 634 12.78 0.95 4.10
CA ILE A 634 11.71 1.88 4.50
C ILE A 634 10.34 1.20 4.57
N THR A 635 10.25 -0.12 4.43
CA THR A 635 8.98 -0.88 4.49
C THR A 635 8.14 -0.48 5.70
N ARG A 636 8.77 -0.27 6.86
CA ARG A 636 8.08 0.09 8.10
C ARG A 636 7.45 1.49 8.09
N MET A 637 7.90 2.36 7.20
CA MET A 637 7.29 3.68 6.96
C MET A 637 6.05 3.60 6.08
N LEU A 638 5.80 2.50 5.37
CA LEU A 638 4.76 2.39 4.35
C LEU A 638 3.62 1.53 4.86
N TYR A 639 2.40 2.05 4.85
CA TYR A 639 1.24 1.24 5.21
C TYR A 639 0.77 0.40 4.03
N GLN A 640 0.39 -0.83 4.31
CA GLN A 640 0.04 -1.84 3.30
C GLN A 640 -1.19 -1.46 2.46
N ASP A 641 -2.10 -0.68 3.05
CA ASP A 641 -3.32 -0.22 2.40
C ASP A 641 -3.14 1.06 1.56
N SER A 642 -2.18 1.92 1.94
CA SER A 642 -2.17 3.32 1.51
C SER A 642 -0.79 3.94 1.27
N GLY A 643 0.29 3.28 1.66
CA GLY A 643 1.66 3.79 1.56
C GLY A 643 1.92 4.93 2.55
N ALA A 644 2.62 5.98 2.09
CA ALA A 644 2.88 7.19 2.87
C ALA A 644 3.21 8.39 1.97
N ILE A 645 3.09 9.61 2.51
CA ILE A 645 3.71 10.81 1.94
C ILE A 645 5.00 11.08 2.71
N LEU A 646 6.14 11.02 2.04
CA LEU A 646 7.44 11.30 2.65
C LEU A 646 7.79 12.77 2.45
N ASN A 647 7.77 13.54 3.54
CA ASN A 647 8.23 14.92 3.56
C ASN A 647 9.71 14.96 3.96
N ILE A 648 10.58 15.16 2.98
CA ILE A 648 12.03 14.98 3.08
C ILE A 648 12.73 16.34 3.11
N THR A 649 13.68 16.49 4.04
CA THR A 649 14.52 17.69 4.17
C THR A 649 15.94 17.28 4.57
N ILE A 650 16.96 17.96 4.07
CA ILE A 650 18.35 17.75 4.49
C ILE A 650 18.63 18.61 5.72
N ARG A 651 19.21 18.06 6.80
CA ARG A 651 19.33 18.77 8.08
C ARG A 651 20.71 18.61 8.74
N HIS A 652 21.11 19.60 9.55
CA HIS A 652 22.23 19.49 10.49
C HIS A 652 21.75 19.04 11.87
N THR A 653 20.61 19.56 12.30
CA THR A 653 19.85 19.16 13.50
C THR A 653 18.37 19.21 13.17
N TYR A 654 17.50 18.72 14.05
CA TYR A 654 16.07 18.84 13.82
C TYR A 654 15.62 20.29 13.55
N TYR A 655 16.20 21.30 14.20
CA TYR A 655 15.81 22.70 14.04
C TYR A 655 16.64 23.49 13.02
N THR A 656 17.79 22.96 12.58
CA THR A 656 18.70 23.69 11.68
C THR A 656 18.96 22.91 10.40
N ARG A 657 18.79 23.57 9.25
CA ARG A 657 18.94 22.96 7.92
C ARG A 657 19.60 23.91 6.92
N PRO A 658 20.35 23.39 5.93
CA PRO A 658 20.78 24.19 4.78
C PRO A 658 19.59 24.84 4.06
N ALA A 659 19.82 26.01 3.45
CA ALA A 659 18.80 26.73 2.70
C ALA A 659 18.32 25.99 1.43
N ARG A 660 19.19 25.16 0.84
CA ARG A 660 18.93 24.36 -0.36
C ARG A 660 19.16 22.88 -0.12
N MET A 661 18.49 22.04 -0.90
CA MET A 661 18.75 20.61 -1.06
C MET A 661 19.44 20.36 -2.40
N ASP A 662 20.45 19.51 -2.39
CA ASP A 662 21.07 18.87 -3.54
C ASP A 662 21.35 17.41 -3.16
N ALA A 663 20.56 16.47 -3.68
CA ALA A 663 20.67 15.06 -3.35
C ALA A 663 20.04 14.16 -4.44
N ARG A 664 20.58 12.95 -4.57
CA ARG A 664 20.00 11.87 -5.37
C ARG A 664 19.30 10.86 -4.45
N PHE A 665 18.07 10.49 -4.78
CA PHE A 665 17.29 9.45 -4.12
C PHE A 665 17.05 8.29 -5.08
N GLU A 666 17.37 7.07 -4.66
CA GLU A 666 17.17 5.84 -5.43
C GLU A 666 16.22 4.93 -4.67
N PHE A 667 15.04 4.66 -5.21
CA PHE A 667 14.03 3.79 -4.63
C PHE A 667 14.04 2.43 -5.31
N ALA A 668 14.06 1.35 -4.53
CA ALA A 668 14.21 -0.01 -5.02
C ALA A 668 13.31 -1.01 -4.27
N HIS A 669 12.95 -2.11 -4.92
CA HIS A 669 12.18 -3.20 -4.30
C HIS A 669 13.07 -4.29 -3.65
N ALA A 670 14.38 -4.14 -3.74
CA ALA A 670 15.41 -4.95 -3.08
C ALA A 670 16.69 -4.09 -2.90
N PRO A 671 17.62 -4.42 -1.99
CA PRO A 671 18.83 -3.65 -1.76
C PRO A 671 19.90 -3.90 -2.85
N ASP A 672 19.52 -3.73 -4.11
CA ASP A 672 20.30 -4.03 -5.31
C ASP A 672 20.09 -2.91 -6.35
N GLU A 673 21.15 -2.53 -7.06
CA GLU A 673 21.12 -1.57 -8.17
C GLU A 673 20.11 -2.01 -9.25
N ALA A 674 20.04 -3.31 -9.56
CA ALA A 674 19.14 -3.83 -10.59
C ALA A 674 17.66 -3.84 -10.16
N ALA A 675 17.40 -3.58 -8.87
CA ALA A 675 16.05 -3.47 -8.30
C ALA A 675 15.59 -2.00 -8.16
N ILE A 676 16.41 -1.04 -8.62
CA ILE A 676 16.02 0.38 -8.67
C ILE A 676 14.81 0.52 -9.58
N VAL A 677 13.74 1.02 -8.98
CA VAL A 677 12.49 1.37 -9.68
C VAL A 677 12.52 2.81 -10.12
N ARG A 678 13.10 3.70 -9.30
CA ARG A 678 13.13 5.13 -9.62
C ARG A 678 14.32 5.85 -9.00
N THR A 679 15.00 6.65 -9.82
CA THR A 679 16.02 7.60 -9.38
C THR A 679 15.46 9.02 -9.50
N MET A 680 15.67 9.84 -8.46
CA MET A 680 15.30 11.24 -8.42
C MET A 680 16.53 12.09 -8.08
N ASP A 681 17.02 12.84 -9.07
CA ASP A 681 18.01 13.88 -8.86
C ASP A 681 17.29 15.17 -8.46
N VAL A 682 17.53 15.64 -7.23
CA VAL A 682 16.76 16.74 -6.62
C VAL A 682 17.69 17.88 -6.24
N THR A 683 17.49 19.01 -6.92
CA THR A 683 17.94 20.32 -6.46
C THR A 683 16.70 21.11 -6.06
N ALA A 684 16.63 21.57 -4.80
CA ALA A 684 15.48 22.32 -4.29
C ALA A 684 15.91 23.54 -3.47
N GLN A 685 15.29 24.69 -3.72
CA GLN A 685 15.40 25.89 -2.91
C GLN A 685 14.01 26.52 -2.78
N PRO A 686 13.38 26.47 -1.59
CA PRO A 686 13.90 26.00 -0.31
C PRO A 686 14.14 24.47 -0.23
N ASN A 687 14.91 24.05 0.77
CA ASN A 687 15.25 22.65 1.08
C ASN A 687 14.02 21.84 1.54
N GLY A 688 13.22 21.38 0.59
CA GLY A 688 12.09 20.48 0.81
C GLY A 688 11.76 19.67 -0.44
N LEU A 689 11.39 18.42 -0.21
CA LEU A 689 10.95 17.46 -1.22
C LEU A 689 9.78 16.66 -0.64
N VAL A 690 8.69 16.53 -1.38
CA VAL A 690 7.60 15.62 -1.04
C VAL A 690 7.58 14.45 -2.02
N VAL A 691 7.59 13.22 -1.50
CA VAL A 691 7.51 11.98 -2.29
C VAL A 691 6.27 11.20 -1.90
N VAL A 692 5.40 10.92 -2.85
CA VAL A 692 4.26 10.02 -2.66
C VAL A 692 4.73 8.59 -2.86
N MET A 693 4.69 7.79 -1.80
CA MET A 693 5.08 6.39 -1.80
C MET A 693 3.84 5.49 -1.82
N PRO A 694 3.73 4.53 -2.76
CA PRO A 694 2.77 3.43 -2.67
C PRO A 694 3.11 2.48 -1.50
N PRO A 695 2.25 1.48 -1.20
CA PRO A 695 2.53 0.46 -0.18
C PRO A 695 3.84 -0.31 -0.38
N ASP A 696 4.19 -0.63 -1.62
CA ASP A 696 5.41 -1.34 -2.01
C ASP A 696 5.78 -1.01 -3.47
N LEU A 697 6.89 -1.54 -4.00
CA LEU A 697 7.34 -1.29 -5.38
C LEU A 697 7.37 -2.55 -6.27
N THR A 698 6.67 -3.61 -5.88
CA THR A 698 6.71 -4.92 -6.56
C THR A 698 5.78 -5.01 -7.76
N THR A 699 4.69 -4.24 -7.78
CA THR A 699 3.69 -4.24 -8.86
C THR A 699 3.83 -3.01 -9.76
N GLU A 700 3.52 -3.15 -11.05
CA GLU A 700 3.55 -2.03 -12.00
C GLU A 700 2.58 -0.90 -11.61
N GLU A 701 1.41 -1.25 -11.07
CA GLU A 701 0.45 -0.30 -10.55
C GLU A 701 1.06 0.58 -9.45
N ASN A 702 1.73 -0.03 -8.47
CA ASN A 702 2.39 0.72 -7.42
C ASN A 702 3.57 1.55 -7.94
N ARG A 703 4.39 0.99 -8.84
CA ARG A 703 5.49 1.75 -9.47
C ARG A 703 4.99 3.01 -10.18
N SER A 704 3.83 2.95 -10.84
CA SER A 704 3.21 4.12 -11.50
C SER A 704 2.73 5.21 -10.54
N ARG A 705 2.50 4.88 -9.27
CA ARG A 705 2.06 5.81 -8.22
C ARG A 705 3.22 6.56 -7.56
N LEU A 706 4.45 6.04 -7.65
CA LEU A 706 5.64 6.65 -7.08
C LEU A 706 5.97 7.97 -7.79
N GLY A 707 5.87 9.08 -7.07
CA GLY A 707 5.94 10.44 -7.61
C GLY A 707 6.64 11.42 -6.68
N ARG A 708 7.35 12.42 -7.21
CA ARG A 708 7.70 13.61 -6.41
C ARG A 708 6.72 14.76 -6.69
N ASP A 709 6.63 15.69 -5.75
CA ASP A 709 5.85 16.93 -5.81
C ASP A 709 5.81 17.59 -7.21
N LEU A 710 6.96 17.83 -7.82
CA LEU A 710 7.05 18.48 -9.13
C LEU A 710 6.35 17.69 -10.24
N ASP A 711 6.44 16.36 -10.24
CA ASP A 711 5.80 15.54 -11.28
C ASP A 711 4.27 15.72 -11.24
N PHE A 712 3.70 15.79 -10.03
CA PHE A 712 2.28 15.94 -9.83
C PHE A 712 1.79 17.37 -10.10
N ALA A 713 2.58 18.37 -9.69
CA ALA A 713 2.31 19.78 -9.95
C ALA A 713 2.33 20.07 -11.47
N GLU A 714 3.32 19.54 -12.21
CA GLU A 714 3.40 19.68 -13.66
C GLU A 714 2.24 18.97 -14.38
N ARG A 715 1.93 17.73 -14.01
CA ARG A 715 0.83 16.98 -14.63
C ARG A 715 -0.51 17.69 -14.47
N THR A 716 -0.85 18.08 -13.24
CA THR A 716 -2.09 18.81 -12.94
C THR A 716 -2.08 20.17 -13.61
N GLY A 717 -0.93 20.82 -13.59
CA GLY A 717 -0.72 22.08 -14.21
C GLY A 717 -0.97 22.10 -15.72
N GLN A 718 -0.41 21.14 -16.46
CA GLN A 718 -0.62 21.02 -17.90
C GLN A 718 -2.09 20.81 -18.23
N MET A 719 -2.81 20.05 -17.40
CA MET A 719 -4.27 19.91 -17.51
C MET A 719 -4.98 21.25 -17.29
N ALA A 720 -4.54 22.06 -16.32
CA ALA A 720 -5.08 23.39 -16.05
C ALA A 720 -4.78 24.40 -17.19
N ASP A 721 -3.59 24.36 -17.77
CA ASP A 721 -3.21 25.22 -18.90
C ASP A 721 -4.06 24.93 -20.16
N ALA A 722 -4.43 23.67 -20.37
CA ALA A 722 -5.29 23.24 -21.48
C ALA A 722 -6.81 23.33 -21.15
N TYR A 723 -7.17 23.66 -19.91
CA TYR A 723 -8.57 23.64 -19.47
C TYR A 723 -9.36 24.80 -20.10
N PRO A 724 -10.58 24.56 -20.62
CA PRO A 724 -11.42 25.61 -21.19
C PRO A 724 -12.07 26.44 -20.07
N TRP A 725 -11.29 27.35 -19.48
CA TRP A 725 -11.75 28.18 -18.37
C TRP A 725 -12.95 29.05 -18.76
N PRO A 726 -13.93 29.26 -17.85
CA PRO A 726 -15.11 30.05 -18.13
C PRO A 726 -14.75 31.48 -18.57
N ALA A 727 -15.48 32.00 -19.56
CA ALA A 727 -15.30 33.36 -20.08
C ALA A 727 -16.38 34.36 -19.61
N PHE A 728 -17.50 33.87 -19.06
CA PHE A 728 -18.58 34.70 -18.55
C PHE A 728 -18.30 35.20 -17.12
N GLY A 729 -18.77 36.40 -16.78
CA GLY A 729 -18.51 37.08 -15.49
C GLY A 729 -17.10 37.70 -15.42
N ARG A 730 -16.66 38.06 -14.21
CA ARG A 730 -15.30 38.59 -13.97
C ARG A 730 -14.77 38.13 -12.62
N ARG A 731 -13.44 38.09 -12.46
CA ARG A 731 -12.82 37.78 -11.16
C ARG A 731 -13.27 38.79 -10.09
N PRO A 732 -13.55 38.37 -8.84
CA PRO A 732 -13.90 39.30 -7.77
C PRO A 732 -12.78 40.31 -7.49
N ALA A 733 -13.12 41.59 -7.43
CA ALA A 733 -12.21 42.66 -7.00
C ALA A 733 -12.44 43.04 -5.53
N ARG A 734 -13.68 42.93 -5.04
CA ARG A 734 -14.14 43.33 -3.71
C ARG A 734 -14.48 42.15 -2.82
N PHE A 735 -15.19 41.14 -3.34
CA PHE A 735 -15.68 40.02 -2.54
C PHE A 735 -14.53 39.05 -2.17
N PRO A 736 -14.25 38.82 -0.88
CA PRO A 736 -13.17 37.94 -0.46
C PRO A 736 -13.62 36.46 -0.50
N PHE A 737 -13.19 35.76 -1.55
CA PHE A 737 -13.34 34.32 -1.67
C PHE A 737 -11.97 33.65 -1.71
N PHE A 738 -11.60 33.00 -0.60
CA PHE A 738 -10.34 32.31 -0.41
C PHE A 738 -10.42 30.83 -0.78
N VAL A 739 -9.27 30.17 -0.80
CA VAL A 739 -9.12 28.72 -0.88
C VAL A 739 -8.14 28.23 0.18
N GLN A 740 -8.38 27.05 0.75
CA GLN A 740 -7.35 26.34 1.50
C GLN A 740 -6.41 25.64 0.53
N ALA A 741 -5.27 26.28 0.26
CA ALA A 741 -4.19 25.76 -0.57
C ALA A 741 -2.99 25.39 0.32
N SER A 742 -2.92 24.13 0.74
CA SER A 742 -1.81 23.59 1.54
C SER A 742 -0.62 23.22 0.66
N ILE A 743 -0.03 24.18 -0.06
CA ILE A 743 1.13 23.97 -0.95
C ILE A 743 2.39 23.91 -0.07
N GLY A 744 2.70 22.75 0.50
CA GLY A 744 3.79 22.68 1.49
C GLY A 744 3.89 21.47 2.40
N GLY A 745 3.22 20.34 2.12
CA GLY A 745 3.41 19.06 2.83
C GLY A 745 3.71 19.16 4.34
N TYR A 746 2.70 19.37 5.18
CA TYR A 746 2.81 19.49 6.65
C TYR A 746 4.01 20.35 7.14
N GLY A 747 4.18 21.56 6.57
CA GLY A 747 5.22 22.52 6.98
C GLY A 747 6.58 22.34 6.30
N THR A 748 6.66 21.45 5.31
CA THR A 748 7.82 21.29 4.42
C THR A 748 7.61 22.09 3.14
N SER A 749 8.09 23.34 3.11
CA SER A 749 8.11 24.13 1.88
C SER A 749 8.90 23.40 0.78
N PRO A 750 8.26 22.97 -0.32
CA PRO A 750 8.94 22.34 -1.44
C PRO A 750 9.74 23.37 -2.23
N ASP A 751 10.44 22.91 -3.27
CA ASP A 751 11.12 23.80 -4.21
C ASP A 751 10.23 24.93 -4.73
N GLN A 752 10.81 26.12 -4.93
CA GLN A 752 10.08 27.29 -5.40
C GLN A 752 9.37 27.04 -6.73
N ALA A 753 9.92 26.23 -7.65
CA ALA A 753 9.26 25.93 -8.92
C ALA A 753 7.97 25.14 -8.73
N VAL A 754 7.88 24.27 -7.71
CA VAL A 754 6.64 23.55 -7.36
C VAL A 754 5.59 24.54 -6.87
N ILE A 755 5.99 25.46 -5.98
CA ILE A 755 5.10 26.50 -5.45
C ILE A 755 4.58 27.36 -6.61
N ASP A 756 5.48 27.89 -7.44
CA ASP A 756 5.14 28.74 -8.58
C ASP A 756 4.20 28.02 -9.57
N ARG A 757 4.43 26.73 -9.79
CA ARG A 757 3.58 25.92 -10.67
C ARG A 757 2.17 25.75 -10.11
N GLU A 758 2.03 25.46 -8.83
CA GLU A 758 0.71 25.33 -8.18
C GLU A 758 -0.01 26.67 -8.07
N MET A 759 0.73 27.74 -7.78
CA MET A 759 0.20 29.10 -7.75
C MET A 759 -0.34 29.53 -9.11
N ARG A 760 0.38 29.25 -10.20
CA ARG A 760 -0.10 29.49 -11.56
C ARG A 760 -1.39 28.73 -11.88
N THR A 761 -1.56 27.50 -11.36
CA THR A 761 -2.81 26.75 -11.50
C THR A 761 -3.95 27.46 -10.75
N LEU A 762 -3.71 27.89 -9.52
CA LEU A 762 -4.69 28.62 -8.71
C LEU A 762 -5.05 30.00 -9.31
N ASP A 763 -4.13 30.64 -10.03
CA ASP A 763 -4.36 31.92 -10.68
C ASP A 763 -5.45 31.88 -11.75
N TYR A 764 -5.77 30.72 -12.34
CA TYR A 764 -6.88 30.60 -13.29
C TYR A 764 -8.26 30.84 -12.65
N PHE A 765 -8.40 30.59 -11.35
CA PHE A 765 -9.65 30.73 -10.61
C PHE A 765 -9.94 32.18 -10.20
N GLY A 766 -8.91 32.87 -9.66
CA GLY A 766 -9.05 34.23 -9.11
C GLY A 766 -9.45 34.27 -7.63
N PHE A 767 -8.95 33.35 -6.81
CA PHE A 767 -9.12 33.41 -5.35
C PHE A 767 -8.43 34.64 -4.73
N ALA A 768 -8.94 35.09 -3.60
CA ALA A 768 -8.49 36.29 -2.91
C ALA A 768 -7.15 36.14 -2.19
N ASN A 769 -6.64 34.92 -2.03
CA ASN A 769 -5.48 34.61 -1.19
C ASN A 769 -4.23 35.47 -1.51
N TRP A 770 -4.03 35.89 -2.76
CA TRP A 770 -2.82 36.62 -3.17
C TRP A 770 -2.99 38.14 -3.12
N SER A 771 -4.23 38.62 -2.99
CA SER A 771 -4.57 40.04 -3.01
C SER A 771 -5.06 40.58 -1.66
N ARG A 772 -5.44 39.67 -0.74
CA ARG A 772 -6.05 40.01 0.55
C ARG A 772 -5.27 39.37 1.70
N THR A 773 -5.22 40.07 2.82
CA THR A 773 -4.49 39.63 4.00
C THR A 773 -5.41 38.91 4.98
N THR A 774 -4.95 37.79 5.52
CA THR A 774 -5.59 37.04 6.61
C THR A 774 -4.57 36.82 7.72
N LEU A 775 -5.02 36.77 8.97
CA LEU A 775 -4.18 36.41 10.11
C LEU A 775 -4.65 35.08 10.71
N GLY A 776 -3.78 34.38 11.45
CA GLY A 776 -4.18 33.19 12.18
C GLY A 776 -3.04 32.41 12.81
N GLY A 777 -3.42 31.38 13.56
CA GLY A 777 -2.51 30.40 14.16
C GLY A 777 -1.74 30.90 15.38
N GLY A 778 -1.46 29.98 16.31
CA GLY A 778 -0.56 30.20 17.46
C GLY A 778 -1.17 30.90 18.67
N MET A 779 -2.32 31.59 18.53
CA MET A 779 -2.96 32.32 19.63
C MET A 779 -3.81 31.46 20.56
N TRP A 780 -4.23 30.26 20.15
CA TRP A 780 -5.08 29.35 20.93
C TRP A 780 -4.31 28.64 22.07
N GLN A 781 -3.87 29.41 23.08
CA GLN A 781 -2.97 28.95 24.14
C GLN A 781 -3.64 29.03 25.52
N MET A 782 -3.68 27.91 26.23
CA MET A 782 -4.32 27.81 27.54
C MET A 782 -3.56 26.87 28.47
N LEU A 783 -3.72 27.07 29.78
CA LEU A 783 -3.18 26.20 30.81
C LEU A 783 -4.20 25.12 31.17
N ALA A 784 -3.73 23.89 31.35
CA ALA A 784 -4.55 22.74 31.73
C ALA A 784 -5.78 22.48 30.83
N GLY A 785 -5.74 22.93 29.56
CA GLY A 785 -6.86 22.75 28.62
C GLY A 785 -8.12 23.54 28.99
N SER A 786 -8.03 24.57 29.83
CA SER A 786 -9.18 25.32 30.35
C SER A 786 -9.30 26.70 29.69
N TYR A 787 -10.47 27.03 29.13
CA TYR A 787 -10.71 28.36 28.56
C TYR A 787 -10.71 29.46 29.61
N CYS A 788 -10.99 29.12 30.88
CA CYS A 788 -10.90 30.05 32.01
C CYS A 788 -9.47 30.25 32.52
N ARG A 789 -8.46 29.61 31.90
CA ARG A 789 -7.03 29.74 32.23
C ARG A 789 -6.19 30.07 30.99
N PRO A 790 -6.39 31.23 30.34
CA PRO A 790 -5.59 31.63 29.17
C PRO A 790 -4.09 31.72 29.52
N ASP A 791 -3.23 31.17 28.66
CA ASP A 791 -1.77 31.32 28.78
C ASP A 791 -1.37 32.71 28.27
N THR A 792 -1.58 33.72 29.12
CA THR A 792 -1.47 35.14 28.78
C THR A 792 -0.13 35.48 28.11
N ASN A 793 0.98 34.95 28.60
CA ASN A 793 2.30 35.23 28.06
C ASN A 793 2.45 34.72 26.63
N LYS A 794 2.02 33.48 26.35
CA LYS A 794 2.09 32.92 25.00
C LYS A 794 1.14 33.64 24.05
N ILE A 795 -0.07 34.00 24.51
CA ILE A 795 -1.04 34.74 23.70
C ILE A 795 -0.49 36.10 23.29
N LEU A 796 0.03 36.88 24.25
CA LEU A 796 0.59 38.21 23.98
C LEU A 796 1.82 38.12 23.05
N THR A 797 2.66 37.10 23.23
CA THR A 797 3.82 36.85 22.36
C THR A 797 3.39 36.51 20.93
N ALA A 798 2.38 35.65 20.78
CA ALA A 798 1.83 35.30 19.48
C ALA A 798 1.22 36.52 18.80
N ALA A 799 0.42 37.32 19.51
CA ALA A 799 -0.16 38.57 19.01
C ALA A 799 0.92 39.56 18.53
N ALA A 800 1.98 39.77 19.31
CA ALA A 800 3.11 40.62 18.92
C ALA A 800 3.80 40.12 17.65
N THR A 801 3.98 38.80 17.52
CA THR A 801 4.57 38.17 16.32
C THR A 801 3.71 38.43 15.08
N ARG A 802 2.39 38.24 15.18
CA ARG A 802 1.46 38.50 14.07
C ARG A 802 1.44 39.97 13.67
N ALA A 803 1.52 40.89 14.64
CA ALA A 803 1.61 42.32 14.37
C ALA A 803 2.90 42.70 13.64
N GLN A 804 4.03 42.09 14.02
CA GLN A 804 5.31 42.28 13.33
C GLN A 804 5.27 41.77 11.89
N GLU A 805 4.67 40.60 11.65
CA GLU A 805 4.48 40.04 10.30
C GLU A 805 3.61 40.94 9.42
N LEU A 806 2.52 41.47 9.98
CA LEU A 806 1.64 42.42 9.28
C LEU A 806 2.39 43.71 8.90
N ALA A 807 3.15 44.27 9.85
CA ALA A 807 3.95 45.47 9.64
C ALA A 807 5.08 45.24 8.62
N ALA A 808 5.76 44.09 8.67
CA ALA A 808 6.81 43.71 7.73
C ALA A 808 6.28 43.57 6.29
N ALA A 809 5.00 43.19 6.13
CA ALA A 809 4.32 43.16 4.84
C ALA A 809 3.82 44.54 4.36
N GLY A 810 4.05 45.62 5.13
CA GLY A 810 3.56 46.97 4.83
C GLY A 810 2.04 47.08 4.91
N LYS A 811 1.39 46.25 5.73
CA LYS A 811 -0.07 46.17 5.88
C LYS A 811 -0.51 46.74 7.23
N THR A 812 -1.78 47.11 7.31
CA THR A 812 -2.46 47.64 8.50
C THR A 812 -3.58 46.71 8.95
N PRO A 813 -4.14 46.87 10.17
CA PRO A 813 -5.31 46.10 10.60
C PRO A 813 -6.48 46.15 9.62
N ALA A 814 -6.68 47.30 8.95
CA ALA A 814 -7.75 47.50 7.97
C ALA A 814 -7.58 46.64 6.68
N ASP A 815 -6.38 46.13 6.41
CA ASP A 815 -6.13 45.22 5.29
C ASP A 815 -6.53 43.75 5.60
N VAL A 816 -6.76 43.43 6.88
CA VAL A 816 -7.05 42.08 7.36
C VAL A 816 -8.52 41.74 7.14
N VAL A 817 -8.81 40.75 6.30
CA VAL A 817 -10.18 40.31 6.02
C VAL A 817 -10.75 39.46 7.16
N HIS A 818 -9.94 38.57 7.72
CA HIS A 818 -10.31 37.80 8.90
C HIS A 818 -9.08 37.25 9.63
N CYS A 819 -9.27 36.91 10.90
CA CYS A 819 -8.29 36.28 11.76
C CYS A 819 -8.88 34.99 12.36
N MET A 820 -8.32 33.83 11.97
CA MET A 820 -8.78 32.52 12.44
C MET A 820 -7.96 32.04 13.63
N LEU A 821 -8.59 31.92 14.79
CA LEU A 821 -7.96 31.55 16.05
C LEU A 821 -7.71 30.04 16.17
N MET A 822 -8.70 29.24 15.78
CA MET A 822 -8.73 27.78 16.00
C MET A 822 -9.63 27.10 14.97
N ASP A 823 -9.32 25.83 14.71
CA ASP A 823 -10.09 24.91 13.88
C ASP A 823 -11.10 24.12 14.72
N GLU A 824 -12.39 24.25 14.40
CA GLU A 824 -13.52 23.52 15.00
C GLU A 824 -13.56 23.44 16.55
N PRO A 825 -13.36 24.56 17.32
CA PRO A 825 -13.44 24.48 18.77
C PRO A 825 -14.88 24.21 19.25
N GLY A 826 -15.02 23.32 20.22
CA GLY A 826 -16.27 23.08 20.96
C GLY A 826 -16.30 23.75 22.33
N GLY A 827 -17.49 23.78 22.94
CA GLY A 827 -17.63 24.15 24.36
C GLY A 827 -17.10 23.04 25.26
N GLN A 828 -16.37 23.40 26.33
CA GLN A 828 -15.77 22.42 27.26
C GLN A 828 -16.80 21.44 27.83
N SER A 829 -16.36 20.24 28.17
CA SER A 829 -17.24 19.26 28.81
C SER A 829 -17.68 19.76 30.19
N LEU A 830 -18.91 19.41 30.59
CA LEU A 830 -19.41 19.77 31.92
C LEU A 830 -18.57 19.15 33.04
N ASP A 831 -17.98 17.97 32.80
CA ASP A 831 -17.09 17.30 33.76
C ASP A 831 -15.80 18.08 33.99
N LEU A 832 -15.15 18.57 32.92
CA LEU A 832 -13.95 19.41 33.03
C LEU A 832 -14.28 20.70 33.77
N MET A 833 -15.40 21.34 33.40
CA MET A 833 -15.83 22.57 34.04
C MET A 833 -16.09 22.38 35.53
N ALA A 834 -16.80 21.33 35.92
CA ALA A 834 -17.11 21.01 37.32
C ALA A 834 -15.85 20.70 38.14
N ALA A 835 -14.80 20.15 37.51
CA ALA A 835 -13.54 19.81 38.17
C ALA A 835 -12.56 20.99 38.31
N ASP A 836 -12.67 22.05 37.50
CA ASP A 836 -11.76 23.20 37.52
C ASP A 836 -12.33 24.40 38.31
N ASP A 837 -11.60 24.84 39.33
CA ASP A 837 -11.95 25.99 40.18
C ASP A 837 -11.96 27.33 39.44
N ALA A 838 -11.21 27.45 38.35
CA ALA A 838 -11.24 28.65 37.50
C ALA A 838 -12.61 28.81 36.82
N TYR A 839 -13.21 27.70 36.38
CA TYR A 839 -14.57 27.69 35.86
C TYR A 839 -15.58 28.10 36.93
N GLN A 840 -15.45 27.62 38.16
CA GLN A 840 -16.37 27.98 39.25
C GLN A 840 -16.33 29.48 39.56
N THR A 841 -15.13 30.05 39.56
CA THR A 841 -14.92 31.48 39.80
C THR A 841 -15.50 32.32 38.68
N ALA A 842 -15.19 31.98 37.43
CA ALA A 842 -15.68 32.69 36.25
C ALA A 842 -17.22 32.56 36.10
N PHE A 843 -17.78 31.38 36.40
CA PHE A 843 -19.21 31.11 36.37
C PHE A 843 -19.99 31.97 37.36
N ARG A 844 -19.56 32.03 38.62
CA ARG A 844 -20.17 32.92 39.63
C ARG A 844 -20.10 34.38 39.20
N ALA A 845 -18.92 34.82 38.74
CA ALA A 845 -18.73 36.20 38.30
C ALA A 845 -19.63 36.57 37.11
N TRP A 846 -19.84 35.65 36.16
CA TRP A 846 -20.74 35.85 35.04
C TRP A 846 -22.19 35.97 35.49
N LEU A 847 -22.67 35.06 36.34
CA LEU A 847 -24.05 35.10 36.86
C LEU A 847 -24.31 36.36 37.70
N THR A 848 -23.35 36.79 38.53
CA THR A 848 -23.46 38.06 39.27
C THR A 848 -23.57 39.26 38.32
N ARG A 849 -22.81 39.29 37.22
CA ARG A 849 -22.90 40.37 36.21
C ARG A 849 -24.24 40.41 35.50
N GLN A 850 -24.92 39.26 35.38
CA GLN A 850 -26.30 39.20 34.85
C GLN A 850 -27.36 39.65 35.87
N GLY A 851 -26.96 39.99 37.10
CA GLY A 851 -27.87 40.43 38.15
C GLY A 851 -28.64 39.27 38.81
N LEU A 852 -28.21 38.02 38.61
CA LEU A 852 -28.86 36.85 39.20
C LEU A 852 -28.49 36.69 40.68
N THR A 853 -29.45 36.23 41.48
CA THR A 853 -29.27 35.91 42.89
C THR A 853 -29.21 34.39 43.12
N PRO A 854 -28.67 33.90 44.26
CA PRO A 854 -28.73 32.48 44.61
C PRO A 854 -30.15 31.90 44.57
N ALA A 855 -31.16 32.70 44.94
CA ALA A 855 -32.58 32.30 44.88
C ALA A 855 -33.06 32.06 43.44
N ASP A 856 -32.65 32.91 42.49
CA ASP A 856 -32.97 32.73 41.05
C ASP A 856 -32.35 31.44 40.49
N LEU A 857 -31.24 31.00 41.09
CA LEU A 857 -30.49 29.79 40.77
C LEU A 857 -30.94 28.57 41.58
N LEU A 858 -32.01 28.69 42.38
CA LEU A 858 -32.57 27.63 43.21
C LEU A 858 -31.59 27.04 44.24
N VAL A 859 -30.69 27.87 44.77
CA VAL A 859 -29.73 27.49 45.81
C VAL A 859 -29.74 28.48 46.99
N ALA A 860 -29.24 28.04 48.15
CA ALA A 860 -29.31 28.83 49.37
C ALA A 860 -28.30 29.98 49.42
N SER A 861 -27.12 29.81 48.80
CA SER A 861 -26.02 30.76 48.92
C SER A 861 -25.10 30.77 47.70
N TRP A 862 -24.26 31.81 47.58
CA TRP A 862 -23.26 31.90 46.51
C TRP A 862 -22.18 30.81 46.57
N SER A 863 -21.91 30.22 47.75
CA SER A 863 -20.99 29.07 47.85
C SER A 863 -21.55 27.82 47.18
N ASP A 864 -22.88 27.69 47.08
CA ASP A 864 -23.54 26.56 46.42
C ASP A 864 -23.60 26.72 44.90
N VAL A 865 -23.38 27.94 44.38
CA VAL A 865 -23.34 28.21 42.94
C VAL A 865 -22.07 27.63 42.35
N ARG A 866 -22.23 26.65 41.47
CA ARG A 866 -21.16 25.95 40.76
C ARG A 866 -21.66 25.40 39.43
N THR A 867 -20.77 25.11 38.51
CA THR A 867 -21.14 24.32 37.34
C THR A 867 -21.46 22.88 37.75
N VAL A 868 -22.39 22.25 37.05
CA VAL A 868 -22.86 20.89 37.35
C VAL A 868 -22.76 19.99 36.13
N THR A 869 -22.58 18.70 36.39
CA THR A 869 -22.46 17.64 35.37
C THR A 869 -23.84 17.20 34.85
N ALA A 870 -23.86 16.42 33.77
CA ALA A 870 -25.12 16.02 33.11
C ALA A 870 -26.02 15.13 33.98
N ASP A 871 -25.44 14.29 34.85
CA ASP A 871 -26.14 13.45 35.83
C ASP A 871 -26.76 14.26 36.98
N GLN A 872 -26.30 15.49 37.19
CA GLN A 872 -26.79 16.39 38.23
C GLN A 872 -27.96 17.28 37.77
N ARG A 873 -28.39 17.17 36.50
CA ARG A 873 -29.37 18.08 35.88
C ARG A 873 -30.73 18.15 36.57
N ASP A 874 -31.22 17.03 37.11
CA ASP A 874 -32.53 17.00 37.76
C ASP A 874 -32.46 17.51 39.21
N ALA A 875 -31.33 17.32 39.87
CA ALA A 875 -31.09 17.81 41.23
C ALA A 875 -30.81 19.32 41.27
N PHE A 876 -30.15 19.86 40.24
CA PHE A 876 -29.76 21.26 40.16
C PHE A 876 -30.16 21.88 38.80
N PRO A 877 -31.46 21.99 38.49
CA PRO A 877 -31.92 22.32 37.15
C PRO A 877 -31.52 23.72 36.68
N ALA A 878 -31.56 24.72 37.56
CA ALA A 878 -31.12 26.07 37.22
C ALA A 878 -29.60 26.12 36.99
N LEU A 879 -28.80 25.48 37.85
CA LEU A 879 -27.35 25.40 37.67
C LEU A 879 -26.99 24.64 36.39
N TYR A 880 -27.71 23.57 36.03
CA TYR A 880 -27.47 22.85 34.78
C TYR A 880 -27.75 23.70 33.55
N TYR A 881 -28.89 24.41 33.53
CA TYR A 881 -29.23 25.35 32.46
C TYR A 881 -28.12 26.39 32.24
N PHE A 882 -27.67 27.03 33.31
CA PHE A 882 -26.59 28.01 33.22
C PHE A 882 -25.22 27.39 32.96
N SER A 883 -24.94 26.18 33.44
CA SER A 883 -23.68 25.47 33.15
C SER A 883 -23.54 25.21 31.65
N GLN A 884 -24.62 24.80 31.00
CA GLN A 884 -24.63 24.59 29.55
C GLN A 884 -24.40 25.89 28.79
N ARG A 885 -25.11 26.98 29.11
CA ARG A 885 -24.88 28.30 28.52
C ARG A 885 -23.45 28.80 28.74
N PHE A 886 -22.89 28.54 29.92
CA PHE A 886 -21.55 28.98 30.27
C PHE A 886 -20.45 28.29 29.46
N ARG A 887 -20.70 27.13 28.84
CA ARG A 887 -19.77 26.49 27.89
C ARG A 887 -19.43 27.45 26.74
N THR A 888 -20.47 28.01 26.11
CA THR A 888 -20.35 29.00 25.05
C THR A 888 -19.72 30.28 25.58
N ARG A 889 -20.16 30.75 26.76
CA ARG A 889 -19.65 32.00 27.33
C ARG A 889 -18.16 31.96 27.62
N ALA A 890 -17.68 30.90 28.26
CA ALA A 890 -16.26 30.75 28.59
C ALA A 890 -15.38 30.69 27.34
N LEU A 891 -15.86 30.01 26.29
CA LEU A 891 -15.22 29.99 24.97
C LEU A 891 -15.15 31.40 24.36
N GLY A 892 -16.28 32.12 24.34
CA GLY A 892 -16.34 33.51 23.85
C GLY A 892 -15.43 34.46 24.62
N ASP A 893 -15.41 34.39 25.94
CA ASP A 893 -14.53 35.21 26.80
C ASP A 893 -13.04 34.95 26.49
N PHE A 894 -12.68 33.69 26.25
CA PHE A 894 -11.34 33.30 25.84
C PHE A 894 -10.97 33.82 24.44
N MET A 895 -11.90 33.76 23.48
CA MET A 895 -11.73 34.35 22.15
C MET A 895 -11.60 35.88 22.21
N ALA A 896 -12.42 36.53 23.03
CA ALA A 896 -12.39 37.98 23.21
C ALA A 896 -11.06 38.44 23.84
N PHE A 897 -10.48 37.65 24.74
CA PHE A 897 -9.14 37.92 25.28
C PHE A 897 -8.06 37.89 24.18
N GLN A 898 -8.09 36.87 23.32
CA GLN A 898 -7.15 36.76 22.20
C GLN A 898 -7.33 37.90 21.18
N ARG A 899 -8.58 38.28 20.88
CA ARG A 899 -8.89 39.44 20.04
C ARG A 899 -8.28 40.72 20.61
N ARG A 900 -8.54 41.04 21.87
CA ARG A 900 -8.01 42.26 22.51
C ARG A 900 -6.48 42.28 22.50
N ALA A 901 -5.84 41.14 22.72
CA ALA A 901 -4.38 41.02 22.62
C ALA A 901 -3.87 41.34 21.21
N LEU A 902 -4.55 40.84 20.18
CA LEU A 902 -4.21 41.09 18.79
C LEU A 902 -4.45 42.54 18.37
N GLU A 903 -5.60 43.11 18.72
CA GLU A 903 -5.92 44.52 18.40
C GLU A 903 -4.94 45.49 19.08
N ALA A 904 -4.55 45.21 20.34
CA ALA A 904 -3.54 45.98 21.05
C ALA A 904 -2.16 45.90 20.38
N ALA A 905 -1.77 44.72 19.87
CA ALA A 905 -0.50 44.53 19.19
C ALA A 905 -0.48 45.14 17.78
N CYS A 906 -1.58 45.00 17.02
CA CYS A 906 -1.70 45.47 15.64
C CYS A 906 -2.06 46.96 15.54
N GLY A 907 -2.58 47.57 16.61
CA GLY A 907 -2.93 48.99 16.65
C GLY A 907 -4.27 49.33 15.98
N GLY A 908 -5.22 48.38 15.94
CA GLY A 908 -6.54 48.58 15.34
C GLY A 908 -7.40 47.32 15.37
N GLU A 909 -8.69 47.47 15.08
CA GLU A 909 -9.65 46.37 15.05
C GLU A 909 -9.36 45.39 13.91
N VAL A 910 -9.55 44.09 14.18
CA VAL A 910 -9.44 43.01 13.19
C VAL A 910 -10.60 42.02 13.37
N PRO A 911 -11.17 41.45 12.30
CA PRO A 911 -12.27 40.49 12.45
C PRO A 911 -11.75 39.15 12.97
N VAL A 912 -12.06 38.79 14.21
CA VAL A 912 -11.55 37.57 14.88
C VAL A 912 -12.65 36.53 14.94
N ASN A 913 -12.33 35.31 14.50
CA ASN A 913 -13.23 34.17 14.51
C ASN A 913 -12.52 32.85 14.82
N ALA A 914 -13.33 31.82 14.99
CA ALA A 914 -12.95 30.42 14.81
C ALA A 914 -13.97 29.80 13.85
N ASN A 915 -13.57 28.79 13.08
CA ASN A 915 -14.54 28.04 12.29
C ASN A 915 -15.21 26.98 13.16
N PHE A 916 -16.51 27.13 13.39
CA PHE A 916 -17.30 26.13 14.10
C PHE A 916 -17.71 25.02 13.15
N SER A 917 -17.69 23.79 13.67
CA SER A 917 -18.11 22.63 12.92
C SER A 917 -19.63 22.59 12.71
N ASP A 918 -20.09 21.70 11.85
CA ASP A 918 -21.46 21.62 11.33
C ASP A 918 -22.48 21.02 12.33
N GLY A 919 -22.18 21.00 13.63
CA GLY A 919 -22.98 20.26 14.62
C GLY A 919 -24.37 20.84 14.86
N ALA A 920 -24.50 22.16 14.68
CA ALA A 920 -25.80 22.84 14.66
C ALA A 920 -26.72 22.26 13.56
N THR A 921 -26.17 21.76 12.45
CA THR A 921 -26.94 21.11 11.37
C THR A 921 -27.01 19.58 11.54
N TYR A 922 -25.96 18.96 12.11
CA TYR A 922 -25.93 17.50 12.32
C TYR A 922 -26.89 17.04 13.38
N TYR A 923 -27.04 17.77 14.48
CA TYR A 923 -27.94 17.42 15.58
C TYR A 923 -29.20 18.29 15.60
N ALA A 924 -29.26 19.32 14.75
CA ALA A 924 -30.25 20.38 14.84
C ALA A 924 -30.31 20.96 16.28
N ASN A 925 -29.15 21.09 16.94
CA ASN A 925 -29.04 21.45 18.35
C ASN A 925 -27.66 22.10 18.62
N PHE A 926 -27.64 23.30 19.19
CA PHE A 926 -26.39 24.02 19.48
C PHE A 926 -25.52 23.36 20.56
N TYR A 927 -26.15 22.80 21.59
CA TYR A 927 -25.45 22.25 22.75
C TYR A 927 -24.83 20.88 22.50
N GLY A 928 -25.15 20.25 21.36
CA GLY A 928 -24.46 19.06 20.87
C GLY A 928 -22.95 19.30 20.70
N GLN A 929 -22.56 20.48 20.21
CA GLN A 929 -21.15 20.94 20.18
C GLN A 929 -20.79 21.84 21.37
N GLY A 930 -21.79 22.31 22.11
CA GLY A 930 -21.60 23.21 23.24
C GLY A 930 -21.35 24.66 22.84
N VAL A 931 -21.78 25.05 21.63
CA VAL A 931 -21.62 26.41 21.10
C VAL A 931 -22.97 26.88 20.57
N ASP A 932 -23.54 27.86 21.26
CA ASP A 932 -24.77 28.54 20.87
C ASP A 932 -24.41 29.89 20.23
N TYR A 933 -24.71 30.06 18.94
CA TYR A 933 -24.29 31.26 18.22
C TYR A 933 -24.93 32.54 18.77
N PHE A 934 -26.15 32.45 19.29
CA PHE A 934 -26.82 33.61 19.88
C PHE A 934 -26.13 34.03 21.18
N GLU A 935 -25.81 33.08 22.06
CA GLU A 935 -25.08 33.37 23.30
C GLU A 935 -23.65 33.87 23.00
N LEU A 936 -22.99 33.31 21.97
CA LEU A 936 -21.63 33.70 21.58
C LEU A 936 -21.58 35.16 21.06
N LEU A 937 -22.53 35.54 20.21
CA LEU A 937 -22.53 36.83 19.52
C LEU A 937 -23.33 37.93 20.22
N ASP A 938 -24.08 37.62 21.27
CA ASP A 938 -24.75 38.65 22.09
C ASP A 938 -23.73 39.51 22.87
N ASP A 939 -22.55 38.94 23.16
CA ASP A 939 -21.40 39.63 23.75
C ASP A 939 -20.73 40.62 22.78
N ASP A 940 -20.22 41.73 23.30
CA ASP A 940 -19.51 42.74 22.51
C ASP A 940 -18.03 42.38 22.21
N GLY A 941 -17.53 41.31 22.82
CA GLY A 941 -16.20 40.77 22.59
C GLY A 941 -16.04 40.08 21.24
N GLN A 942 -17.12 39.64 20.58
CA GLN A 942 -17.07 38.96 19.28
C GLN A 942 -17.46 39.90 18.14
N ASN A 943 -16.66 39.92 17.06
CA ASN A 943 -16.90 40.78 15.89
C ASN A 943 -16.97 40.01 14.56
N ALA A 944 -16.76 38.69 14.57
CA ALA A 944 -16.94 37.82 13.42
C ALA A 944 -17.35 36.41 13.83
N ILE A 945 -18.01 35.69 12.94
CA ILE A 945 -18.36 34.28 13.09
C ILE A 945 -18.06 33.51 11.81
N TRP A 946 -17.68 32.25 11.95
CA TRP A 946 -17.37 31.38 10.83
C TRP A 946 -17.86 29.96 11.09
N SER A 947 -18.42 29.31 10.08
CA SER A 947 -18.72 27.87 10.12
C SER A 947 -18.45 27.22 8.77
N GLU A 948 -18.90 26.00 8.57
CA GLU A 948 -18.60 25.15 7.43
C GLU A 948 -19.81 24.33 6.99
N ASP A 949 -19.78 23.84 5.74
CA ASP A 949 -20.90 23.09 5.12
C ASP A 949 -20.53 21.65 4.75
N TRP A 950 -19.80 20.94 5.63
CA TRP A 950 -19.51 19.52 5.43
C TRP A 950 -20.77 18.75 5.06
N ALA A 951 -21.90 19.02 5.72
CA ALA A 951 -23.22 18.48 5.46
C ALA A 951 -23.30 16.93 5.41
N ASN A 952 -22.25 16.24 5.85
CA ASN A 952 -22.11 14.79 5.81
C ASN A 952 -23.02 14.08 6.83
N GLY A 953 -23.25 14.74 7.97
CA GLY A 953 -24.14 14.29 9.03
C GLY A 953 -25.54 14.92 8.96
N SER A 954 -25.78 15.87 8.06
CA SER A 954 -27.04 16.60 7.97
C SER A 954 -28.13 15.77 7.30
N SER A 955 -29.39 16.16 7.53
CA SER A 955 -30.56 15.47 6.95
C SER A 955 -30.69 15.62 5.43
N SER A 956 -30.14 16.70 4.88
CA SER A 956 -30.06 17.01 3.46
C SER A 956 -28.92 17.99 3.24
N TYR A 957 -28.29 17.99 2.06
CA TYR A 957 -27.24 18.96 1.71
C TYR A 957 -27.76 20.40 1.70
N GLN A 958 -29.06 20.60 1.50
CA GLN A 958 -29.69 21.92 1.54
C GLN A 958 -29.63 22.54 2.95
N CYS A 959 -29.46 21.71 3.99
CA CYS A 959 -29.32 22.17 5.37
C CYS A 959 -27.96 22.85 5.65
N GLY A 960 -26.98 22.83 4.73
CA GLY A 960 -25.77 23.65 4.91
C GLY A 960 -26.10 25.14 5.00
N ALA A 961 -27.10 25.59 4.24
CA ALA A 961 -27.57 26.98 4.26
C ALA A 961 -28.34 27.35 5.54
N TYR A 962 -28.86 26.38 6.29
CA TYR A 962 -29.49 26.59 7.60
C TYR A 962 -28.49 27.21 8.58
N ASN A 963 -27.24 26.74 8.53
CA ASN A 963 -26.17 27.20 9.40
C ASN A 963 -25.88 28.70 9.22
N VAL A 964 -25.83 29.15 7.96
CA VAL A 964 -25.64 30.58 7.64
C VAL A 964 -26.81 31.44 8.10
N ASP A 965 -28.05 30.96 7.96
CA ASP A 965 -29.22 31.69 8.46
C ASP A 965 -29.20 31.84 10.00
N LEU A 966 -28.70 30.83 10.73
CA LEU A 966 -28.51 30.91 12.18
C LEU A 966 -27.43 31.95 12.54
N MET A 967 -26.29 31.93 11.86
CA MET A 967 -25.24 32.93 12.07
C MET A 967 -25.71 34.34 11.71
N ARG A 968 -26.46 34.49 10.61
CA ARG A 968 -27.09 35.76 10.22
C ARG A 968 -28.04 36.27 11.29
N ALA A 969 -28.86 35.41 11.84
CA ALA A 969 -29.79 35.76 12.91
C ALA A 969 -29.07 36.19 14.19
N ALA A 970 -28.01 35.48 14.57
CA ALA A 970 -27.21 35.80 15.75
C ALA A 970 -26.38 37.09 15.58
N ALA A 971 -25.87 37.35 14.38
CA ALA A 971 -25.10 38.55 14.08
C ALA A 971 -25.96 39.81 13.81
N ARG A 972 -27.30 39.66 13.69
CA ARG A 972 -28.21 40.72 13.21
C ARG A 972 -28.10 42.02 14.01
N ASP A 973 -28.04 41.92 15.33
CA ASP A 973 -28.18 43.10 16.21
C ASP A 973 -26.90 43.95 16.27
N ARG A 974 -25.73 43.36 16.00
CA ARG A 974 -24.43 44.02 16.11
C ARG A 974 -23.64 44.05 14.80
N GLY A 975 -24.10 43.39 13.75
CA GLY A 975 -23.50 43.43 12.41
C GLY A 975 -22.15 42.74 12.31
N GLN A 976 -21.90 41.68 13.10
CA GLN A 976 -20.64 40.93 13.02
C GLN A 976 -20.42 40.32 11.63
N LEU A 977 -19.15 40.22 11.24
CA LEU A 977 -18.76 39.67 9.94
C LEU A 977 -19.06 38.16 9.87
N ILE A 978 -19.77 37.73 8.83
CA ILE A 978 -20.10 36.31 8.60
C ILE A 978 -19.21 35.75 7.50
N GLY A 979 -18.39 34.77 7.87
CA GLY A 979 -17.62 33.95 6.93
C GLY A 979 -18.10 32.51 6.88
N HIS A 980 -17.78 31.80 5.79
CA HIS A 980 -18.15 30.39 5.65
C HIS A 980 -17.13 29.59 4.85
N TYR A 981 -16.88 28.34 5.28
CA TYR A 981 -16.22 27.36 4.44
C TYR A 981 -17.20 26.76 3.43
N VAL A 982 -16.73 26.63 2.20
CA VAL A 982 -17.38 25.87 1.14
C VAL A 982 -16.60 24.56 0.98
N ILE A 983 -17.13 23.49 1.56
CA ILE A 983 -16.56 22.15 1.49
C ILE A 983 -16.83 21.55 0.12
N ALA A 984 -15.78 21.51 -0.71
CA ALA A 984 -15.67 20.80 -1.97
C ALA A 984 -14.89 19.47 -1.86
N HIS A 985 -14.54 19.08 -0.63
CA HIS A 985 -13.85 17.84 -0.28
C HIS A 985 -14.77 16.62 -0.24
N ALA A 986 -14.23 15.43 0.06
CA ALA A 986 -15.00 14.19 0.29
C ALA A 986 -15.94 13.77 -0.86
N GLY A 987 -15.54 14.02 -2.12
CA GLY A 987 -16.27 13.53 -3.29
C GLY A 987 -17.51 14.33 -3.67
N ARG A 988 -17.60 15.61 -3.29
CA ARG A 988 -18.66 16.52 -3.73
C ARG A 988 -18.76 16.58 -5.24
N LEU A 989 -19.97 16.83 -5.74
CA LEU A 989 -20.21 17.06 -7.16
C LEU A 989 -20.01 18.54 -7.51
N PRO A 990 -19.70 18.87 -8.78
CA PRO A 990 -19.55 20.26 -9.21
C PRO A 990 -20.79 21.13 -8.92
N LEU A 991 -21.99 20.57 -9.11
CA LEU A 991 -23.24 21.28 -8.83
C LEU A 991 -23.41 21.57 -7.33
N ASP A 992 -23.00 20.64 -6.45
CA ASP A 992 -23.07 20.85 -4.99
C ASP A 992 -22.31 22.11 -4.58
N VAL A 993 -21.10 22.30 -5.14
CA VAL A 993 -20.26 23.47 -4.86
C VAL A 993 -20.94 24.75 -5.31
N LYS A 994 -21.49 24.80 -6.54
CA LYS A 994 -22.19 25.99 -7.03
C LYS A 994 -23.40 26.34 -6.15
N LEU A 995 -24.21 25.34 -5.80
CA LEU A 995 -25.42 25.54 -4.98
C LEU A 995 -25.07 25.99 -3.55
N LYS A 996 -24.01 25.42 -2.96
CA LYS A 996 -23.48 25.86 -1.66
C LYS A 996 -23.03 27.32 -1.69
N VAL A 997 -22.20 27.70 -2.66
CA VAL A 997 -21.73 29.09 -2.81
C VAL A 997 -22.92 30.04 -2.94
N ALA A 998 -23.85 29.75 -3.86
CA ALA A 998 -25.04 30.58 -4.05
C ALA A 998 -25.90 30.66 -2.77
N GLY A 999 -26.10 29.53 -2.09
CA GLY A 999 -26.87 29.44 -0.85
C GLY A 999 -26.29 30.26 0.29
N ASN A 1000 -24.95 30.26 0.43
CA ASN A 1000 -24.21 31.01 1.45
C ASN A 1000 -24.25 32.52 1.16
N VAL A 1001 -23.93 32.94 -0.07
CA VAL A 1001 -23.92 34.37 -0.46
C VAL A 1001 -25.31 34.99 -0.35
N ALA A 1002 -26.35 34.29 -0.83
CA ALA A 1002 -27.74 34.74 -0.76
C ALA A 1002 -28.23 34.96 0.69
N ARG A 1003 -27.60 34.31 1.67
CA ARG A 1003 -27.95 34.38 3.10
C ARG A 1003 -27.02 35.25 3.93
N GLY A 1004 -26.23 36.12 3.30
CA GLY A 1004 -25.48 37.13 4.03
C GLY A 1004 -24.03 36.77 4.34
N ALA A 1005 -23.50 35.62 3.90
CA ALA A 1005 -22.06 35.38 3.97
C ALA A 1005 -21.32 36.43 3.13
N ARG A 1006 -20.30 37.07 3.72
CA ARG A 1006 -19.50 38.11 3.07
C ARG A 1006 -18.05 37.70 2.84
N VAL A 1007 -17.64 36.59 3.43
CA VAL A 1007 -16.34 35.96 3.18
C VAL A 1007 -16.58 34.48 2.94
N LEU A 1008 -15.95 33.92 1.91
CA LEU A 1008 -15.99 32.49 1.66
C LEU A 1008 -14.57 31.92 1.63
N LYS A 1009 -14.42 30.65 2.01
CA LYS A 1009 -13.17 29.90 1.82
C LYS A 1009 -13.47 28.50 1.30
N SER A 1010 -12.98 28.14 0.11
CA SER A 1010 -13.14 26.79 -0.43
C SER A 1010 -12.20 25.82 0.26
N TYR A 1011 -12.72 24.69 0.74
CA TYR A 1011 -11.98 23.59 1.37
C TYR A 1011 -12.16 22.28 0.56
N SER A 1012 -11.10 21.62 0.10
CA SER A 1012 -9.73 22.11 0.02
C SER A 1012 -9.14 21.79 -1.35
N TYR A 1013 -8.50 22.81 -1.95
CA TYR A 1013 -7.66 22.60 -3.13
C TYR A 1013 -6.57 21.60 -2.79
N GLY A 1014 -6.01 21.73 -1.58
CA GLY A 1014 -5.01 20.87 -0.93
C GLY A 1014 -4.27 19.93 -1.89
N VAL A 1015 -3.00 20.21 -2.18
CA VAL A 1015 -2.26 19.39 -3.15
C VAL A 1015 -2.35 17.91 -2.76
N TYR A 1016 -2.89 17.06 -3.65
CA TYR A 1016 -3.24 15.68 -3.30
C TYR A 1016 -2.00 14.81 -3.01
N TRP A 1017 -0.83 15.32 -3.35
CA TRP A 1017 0.49 14.75 -3.07
C TRP A 1017 1.11 15.27 -1.76
N GLY A 1018 0.49 16.25 -1.08
CA GLY A 1018 1.04 16.93 0.10
C GLY A 1018 0.05 17.10 1.25
N SER A 1019 -1.02 16.29 1.31
CA SER A 1019 -1.98 16.27 2.41
C SER A 1019 -2.59 14.87 2.60
N HIS A 1020 -2.66 14.38 3.84
CA HIS A 1020 -3.35 13.13 4.13
C HIS A 1020 -4.87 13.27 4.25
N GLU A 1021 -5.40 14.49 4.43
CA GLU A 1021 -6.84 14.74 4.59
C GLU A 1021 -7.64 14.27 3.36
N GLY A 1022 -6.97 14.19 2.21
CA GLY A 1022 -7.48 13.65 0.96
C GLY A 1022 -7.60 12.13 0.90
N GLY A 1023 -6.82 11.39 1.69
CA GLY A 1023 -6.46 10.02 1.34
C GLY A 1023 -5.35 9.99 0.29
N PRO A 1024 -4.85 8.79 -0.09
CA PRO A 1024 -3.71 8.65 -0.99
C PRO A 1024 -3.96 9.28 -2.35
N ALA A 1025 -2.90 9.73 -3.02
CA ALA A 1025 -2.97 10.50 -4.26
C ALA A 1025 -3.92 9.92 -5.32
N TRP A 1026 -3.97 8.59 -5.45
CA TRP A 1026 -4.83 7.87 -6.41
C TRP A 1026 -6.29 7.66 -5.94
N ARG A 1027 -6.62 8.04 -4.70
CA ARG A 1027 -7.99 8.02 -4.13
C ARG A 1027 -8.30 9.35 -3.42
N SER A 1028 -7.59 10.42 -3.77
CA SER A 1028 -7.67 11.66 -3.02
C SER A 1028 -9.03 12.33 -3.16
N SER A 1029 -9.55 12.83 -2.05
CA SER A 1029 -10.78 13.60 -1.97
C SER A 1029 -10.56 15.10 -2.23
N SER A 1030 -9.30 15.57 -2.21
CA SER A 1030 -8.92 16.89 -2.71
C SER A 1030 -9.41 17.11 -4.14
N TRP A 1031 -9.74 18.36 -4.47
CA TRP A 1031 -10.22 18.72 -5.80
C TRP A 1031 -9.12 19.23 -6.74
N GLN A 1032 -7.85 19.32 -6.30
CA GLN A 1032 -6.73 19.71 -7.17
C GLN A 1032 -6.74 18.93 -8.49
N ASN A 1033 -6.84 17.59 -8.46
CA ASN A 1033 -6.80 16.75 -9.66
C ASN A 1033 -8.18 16.41 -10.24
N LYS A 1034 -9.18 17.26 -10.00
CA LYS A 1034 -10.57 17.03 -10.43
C LYS A 1034 -11.06 18.14 -11.35
N PRO A 1035 -10.80 18.06 -12.67
CA PRO A 1035 -11.22 19.09 -13.63
C PRO A 1035 -12.71 19.45 -13.61
N GLY A 1036 -13.58 18.50 -13.25
CA GLY A 1036 -15.00 18.78 -13.07
C GLY A 1036 -15.29 19.81 -11.97
N GLN A 1037 -14.48 19.83 -10.90
CA GLN A 1037 -14.59 20.80 -9.82
C GLN A 1037 -14.02 22.17 -10.18
N TRP A 1038 -13.09 22.22 -11.14
CA TRP A 1038 -12.44 23.47 -11.53
C TRP A 1038 -13.45 24.44 -12.16
N GLY A 1039 -14.25 23.96 -13.11
CA GLY A 1039 -15.30 24.75 -13.76
C GLY A 1039 -16.29 25.32 -12.74
N ALA A 1040 -16.81 24.50 -11.84
CA ALA A 1040 -17.77 24.95 -10.82
C ALA A 1040 -17.23 26.06 -9.91
N HIS A 1041 -16.00 25.94 -9.41
CA HIS A 1041 -15.40 26.99 -8.57
C HIS A 1041 -15.12 28.26 -9.37
N ALA A 1042 -14.56 28.11 -10.57
CA ALA A 1042 -14.16 29.24 -11.38
C ALA A 1042 -15.37 29.99 -11.97
N GLU A 1043 -16.47 29.31 -12.25
CA GLU A 1043 -17.77 29.92 -12.57
C GLU A 1043 -18.34 30.66 -11.36
N ALA A 1044 -18.40 30.01 -10.19
CA ALA A 1044 -18.95 30.62 -8.98
C ALA A 1044 -18.19 31.91 -8.58
N LEU A 1045 -16.85 31.91 -8.66
CA LEU A 1045 -16.03 33.10 -8.48
C LEU A 1045 -16.36 34.20 -9.50
N ARG A 1046 -16.48 33.85 -10.78
CA ARG A 1046 -16.76 34.82 -11.84
C ARG A 1046 -18.17 35.41 -11.79
N GLU A 1047 -19.15 34.59 -11.40
CA GLU A 1047 -20.53 35.01 -11.16
C GLU A 1047 -20.58 35.97 -9.97
N ILE A 1048 -19.89 35.67 -8.87
CA ILE A 1048 -19.74 36.58 -7.72
C ILE A 1048 -19.11 37.89 -8.17
N GLY A 1049 -17.96 37.86 -8.86
CA GLY A 1049 -17.30 39.10 -9.30
C GLY A 1049 -18.10 39.88 -10.34
N GLY A 1050 -18.93 39.21 -11.14
CA GLY A 1050 -19.90 39.86 -12.03
C GLY A 1050 -21.02 40.60 -11.28
N ALA A 1051 -21.40 40.10 -10.10
CA ALA A 1051 -22.48 40.65 -9.28
C ALA A 1051 -22.00 41.45 -8.06
N GLU A 1052 -20.68 41.53 -7.80
CA GLU A 1052 -20.14 42.02 -6.52
C GLU A 1052 -20.51 43.47 -6.21
N ASP A 1053 -20.72 44.30 -7.23
CA ASP A 1053 -21.14 45.69 -7.06
C ASP A 1053 -22.54 45.78 -6.41
N LEU A 1054 -23.39 44.78 -6.64
CA LEU A 1054 -24.69 44.64 -5.98
C LEU A 1054 -24.59 43.82 -4.69
N LEU A 1055 -23.83 42.72 -4.70
CA LEU A 1055 -23.76 41.79 -3.57
C LEU A 1055 -23.16 42.41 -2.30
N MET A 1056 -22.18 43.31 -2.44
CA MET A 1056 -21.50 43.91 -1.29
C MET A 1056 -22.41 44.82 -0.47
N GLU A 1057 -23.43 45.41 -1.11
CA GLU A 1057 -24.41 46.30 -0.46
C GLU A 1057 -25.77 45.62 -0.24
N ALA A 1058 -25.96 44.42 -0.77
CA ALA A 1058 -27.20 43.67 -0.64
C ALA A 1058 -27.49 43.33 0.83
N ALA A 1059 -28.77 43.43 1.21
CA ALA A 1059 -29.30 42.96 2.48
C ALA A 1059 -30.47 42.00 2.24
N ALA A 1060 -30.71 41.10 3.19
CA ALA A 1060 -31.88 40.23 3.13
C ALA A 1060 -33.18 41.07 3.16
N LEU A 1061 -34.18 40.66 2.38
CA LEU A 1061 -35.50 41.27 2.46
C LEU A 1061 -36.08 41.08 3.88
N PRO A 1062 -36.76 42.08 4.46
CA PRO A 1062 -37.42 41.93 5.75
C PRO A 1062 -38.38 40.74 5.75
N ALA A 1063 -38.17 39.80 6.67
CA ALA A 1063 -39.06 38.66 6.82
C ALA A 1063 -40.33 39.05 7.60
N GLN A 1064 -41.47 38.47 7.22
CA GLN A 1064 -42.71 38.56 8.01
C GLN A 1064 -42.93 37.30 8.86
N VAL A 1065 -42.07 36.30 8.71
CA VAL A 1065 -42.13 35.02 9.42
C VAL A 1065 -40.88 34.86 10.27
N ALA A 1066 -41.07 34.55 11.54
CA ALA A 1066 -40.01 34.21 12.47
C ALA A 1066 -40.06 32.72 12.84
N ILE A 1067 -38.90 32.13 13.10
CA ILE A 1067 -38.77 30.88 13.86
C ILE A 1067 -38.08 31.24 15.18
N LEU A 1068 -38.78 31.02 16.29
CA LEU A 1068 -38.20 31.19 17.61
C LEU A 1068 -37.23 30.04 17.88
N TYR A 1069 -35.94 30.35 17.96
CA TYR A 1069 -34.91 29.40 18.34
C TYR A 1069 -34.84 29.30 19.86
N ALA A 1070 -35.51 28.29 20.42
CA ALA A 1070 -35.53 28.03 21.86
C ALA A 1070 -34.26 27.27 22.30
N SER A 1071 -33.18 27.99 22.60
CA SER A 1071 -31.93 27.42 23.14
C SER A 1071 -32.16 26.63 24.44
N SER A 1072 -33.14 27.04 25.25
CA SER A 1072 -33.59 26.29 26.42
C SER A 1072 -34.02 24.86 26.08
N SER A 1073 -34.73 24.65 24.95
CA SER A 1073 -35.10 23.29 24.50
C SER A 1073 -33.86 22.49 24.11
N ASP A 1074 -32.92 23.11 23.38
CA ASP A 1074 -31.70 22.43 22.96
C ASP A 1074 -30.87 21.96 24.18
N ILE A 1075 -30.79 22.74 25.26
CA ILE A 1075 -30.09 22.40 26.51
C ILE A 1075 -30.64 21.13 27.18
N TRP A 1076 -31.96 21.02 27.27
CA TRP A 1076 -32.62 19.89 27.94
C TRP A 1076 -32.67 18.65 27.05
N GLU A 1077 -32.78 18.85 25.74
CA GLU A 1077 -32.86 17.76 24.75
C GLU A 1077 -31.50 17.30 24.21
N VAL A 1078 -30.39 17.93 24.62
CA VAL A 1078 -29.03 17.54 24.17
C VAL A 1078 -28.68 16.07 24.46
N THR A 1079 -29.22 15.51 25.54
CA THR A 1079 -29.15 14.08 25.88
C THR A 1079 -30.50 13.37 25.74
N GLY A 1080 -31.54 14.09 25.28
CA GLY A 1080 -32.94 13.69 25.23
C GLY A 1080 -33.34 13.21 23.84
N ASN A 1081 -33.92 14.11 23.04
CA ASN A 1081 -34.48 13.81 21.74
C ASN A 1081 -34.24 14.95 20.73
N PHE A 1082 -33.32 14.76 19.78
CA PHE A 1082 -33.02 15.72 18.72
C PHE A 1082 -34.15 15.93 17.72
N ALA A 1083 -35.21 15.11 17.74
CA ALA A 1083 -36.35 15.28 16.83
C ALA A 1083 -36.99 16.67 16.92
N TYR A 1084 -37.00 17.32 18.09
CA TYR A 1084 -37.50 18.70 18.23
C TYR A 1084 -36.67 19.71 17.42
N GLY A 1085 -35.36 19.55 17.41
CA GLY A 1085 -34.46 20.37 16.60
C GLY A 1085 -34.68 20.16 15.11
N PHE A 1086 -34.85 18.90 14.69
CA PHE A 1086 -35.13 18.56 13.30
C PHE A 1086 -36.48 19.09 12.82
N ASP A 1087 -37.50 19.09 13.66
CA ASP A 1087 -38.81 19.70 13.37
C ASP A 1087 -38.65 21.20 13.07
N ARG A 1088 -37.87 21.92 13.88
CA ARG A 1088 -37.50 23.34 13.65
C ARG A 1088 -36.74 23.53 12.32
N MET A 1089 -35.71 22.73 12.07
CA MET A 1089 -34.89 22.85 10.86
C MET A 1089 -35.67 22.49 9.58
N HIS A 1090 -36.54 21.47 9.63
CA HIS A 1090 -37.36 21.08 8.48
C HIS A 1090 -38.53 22.03 8.24
N THR A 1091 -39.04 22.69 9.29
CA THR A 1091 -39.95 23.84 9.14
C THR A 1091 -39.27 24.97 8.37
N TRP A 1092 -38.03 25.33 8.73
CA TRP A 1092 -37.23 26.29 7.94
C TRP A 1092 -37.06 25.84 6.49
N MET A 1093 -36.73 24.56 6.26
CA MET A 1093 -36.52 24.03 4.91
C MET A 1093 -37.78 24.10 4.06
N ALA A 1094 -38.95 23.78 4.63
CA ALA A 1094 -40.24 23.90 3.96
C ALA A 1094 -40.58 25.35 3.59
N LEU A 1095 -40.34 26.30 4.50
CA LEU A 1095 -40.53 27.73 4.24
C LEU A 1095 -39.57 28.24 3.14
N ALA A 1096 -38.32 27.78 3.16
CA ALA A 1096 -37.35 28.10 2.11
C ALA A 1096 -37.78 27.56 0.74
N HIS A 1097 -38.32 26.34 0.66
CA HIS A 1097 -38.89 25.78 -0.58
C HIS A 1097 -40.10 26.56 -1.08
N ALA A 1098 -40.92 27.06 -0.17
CA ALA A 1098 -42.04 27.94 -0.48
C ALA A 1098 -41.63 29.38 -0.85
N GLN A 1099 -40.32 29.69 -0.84
CA GLN A 1099 -39.77 31.03 -1.12
C GLN A 1099 -40.30 32.09 -0.15
N ILE A 1100 -40.57 31.70 1.11
CA ILE A 1100 -41.01 32.62 2.17
C ILE A 1100 -39.77 33.08 2.95
N PRO A 1101 -39.44 34.38 2.96
CA PRO A 1101 -38.38 34.91 3.80
C PRO A 1101 -38.68 34.65 5.28
N VAL A 1102 -37.71 34.04 5.96
CA VAL A 1102 -37.82 33.66 7.38
C VAL A 1102 -36.58 34.10 8.13
N ASP A 1103 -36.79 34.53 9.37
CA ASP A 1103 -35.72 34.91 10.29
C ASP A 1103 -35.75 34.03 11.54
N PHE A 1104 -34.59 33.59 12.01
CA PHE A 1104 -34.49 33.07 13.37
C PHE A 1104 -34.43 34.22 14.36
N LEU A 1105 -35.10 34.03 15.50
CA LEU A 1105 -35.03 34.90 16.66
C LEU A 1105 -34.68 34.07 17.89
N SER A 1106 -33.68 34.46 18.67
CA SER A 1106 -33.39 33.81 19.94
C SER A 1106 -34.40 34.18 21.02
N GLU A 1107 -34.42 33.43 22.11
CA GLU A 1107 -35.21 33.75 23.31
C GLU A 1107 -34.87 35.16 23.82
N THR A 1108 -33.58 35.51 23.92
CA THR A 1108 -33.12 36.83 24.37
C THR A 1108 -33.49 37.96 23.41
N GLN A 1109 -33.46 37.73 22.09
CA GLN A 1109 -33.95 38.71 21.12
C GLN A 1109 -35.45 38.97 21.31
N VAL A 1110 -36.23 37.92 21.51
CA VAL A 1110 -37.68 38.05 21.77
C VAL A 1110 -37.97 38.74 23.10
N GLU A 1111 -37.20 38.46 24.15
CA GLU A 1111 -37.28 39.18 25.43
C GLU A 1111 -37.11 40.70 25.27
N ARG A 1112 -36.26 41.12 24.32
CA ARG A 1112 -35.99 42.51 23.95
C ARG A 1112 -36.99 43.10 22.94
N GLY A 1113 -38.02 42.35 22.53
CA GLY A 1113 -39.08 42.84 21.65
C GLY A 1113 -38.85 42.56 20.15
N ALA A 1114 -37.92 41.67 19.78
CA ALA A 1114 -37.61 41.41 18.36
C ALA A 1114 -38.77 40.82 17.54
N LEU A 1115 -39.89 40.41 18.16
CA LEU A 1115 -41.09 39.98 17.42
C LEU A 1115 -41.83 41.15 16.75
N ASP A 1116 -41.53 42.39 17.13
CA ASP A 1116 -42.10 43.59 16.53
C ASP A 1116 -41.76 43.63 15.03
N GLY A 1117 -42.78 43.60 14.17
CA GLY A 1117 -42.63 43.56 12.70
C GLY A 1117 -42.85 42.19 12.06
N TYR A 1118 -42.91 41.12 12.85
CA TYR A 1118 -43.28 39.79 12.37
C TYR A 1118 -44.78 39.56 12.47
N ARG A 1119 -45.33 38.75 11.55
CA ARG A 1119 -46.75 38.37 11.51
C ARG A 1119 -46.99 36.94 11.98
N VAL A 1120 -46.03 36.06 11.72
CA VAL A 1120 -46.09 34.64 12.08
C VAL A 1120 -44.82 34.26 12.85
N CYS A 1121 -44.96 33.51 13.94
CA CYS A 1121 -43.85 32.95 14.70
C CYS A 1121 -44.05 31.44 14.86
N TYR A 1122 -43.07 30.65 14.43
CA TYR A 1122 -43.03 29.20 14.67
C TYR A 1122 -42.25 28.90 15.95
N LEU A 1123 -42.76 28.00 16.78
CA LEU A 1123 -42.13 27.53 18.00
C LEU A 1123 -42.14 25.99 18.05
N ALA A 1124 -40.96 25.41 18.21
CA ALA A 1124 -40.76 23.98 18.43
C ALA A 1124 -39.88 23.74 19.67
N GLY A 1125 -40.09 22.61 20.32
CA GLY A 1125 -39.30 22.16 21.48
C GLY A 1125 -39.96 22.43 22.85
N PRO A 1126 -39.69 21.57 23.84
CA PRO A 1126 -40.47 21.53 25.08
C PRO A 1126 -40.25 22.72 26.03
N ASN A 1127 -39.12 23.42 25.95
CA ASN A 1127 -38.72 24.45 26.91
C ASN A 1127 -38.64 25.84 26.25
N LEU A 1128 -39.07 26.86 26.99
CA LEU A 1128 -38.96 28.26 26.62
C LEU A 1128 -38.69 29.11 27.88
N THR A 1129 -37.86 30.14 27.80
CA THR A 1129 -37.68 31.07 28.92
C THR A 1129 -39.01 31.75 29.28
N ARG A 1130 -39.25 31.93 30.58
CA ARG A 1130 -40.45 32.64 31.05
C ARG A 1130 -40.58 34.05 30.47
N ALA A 1131 -39.46 34.75 30.31
CA ALA A 1131 -39.44 36.10 29.77
C ALA A 1131 -39.77 36.13 28.26
N ALA A 1132 -39.21 35.22 27.45
CA ALA A 1132 -39.59 35.11 26.04
C ALA A 1132 -41.05 34.69 25.88
N ALA A 1133 -41.55 33.78 26.72
CA ALA A 1133 -42.95 33.37 26.72
C ALA A 1133 -43.91 34.53 27.03
N ALA A 1134 -43.55 35.42 27.96
CA ALA A 1134 -44.33 36.62 28.27
C ALA A 1134 -44.40 37.57 27.07
N ARG A 1135 -43.25 37.86 26.41
CA ARG A 1135 -43.22 38.69 25.20
C ARG A 1135 -43.96 38.07 24.03
N LEU A 1136 -43.87 36.75 23.87
CA LEU A 1136 -44.63 36.03 22.86
C LEU A 1136 -46.15 36.13 23.11
N ALA A 1137 -46.59 36.04 24.37
CA ALA A 1137 -47.99 36.23 24.74
C ALA A 1137 -48.49 37.65 24.44
N GLU A 1138 -47.69 38.67 24.78
CA GLU A 1138 -47.99 40.07 24.44
C GLU A 1138 -48.12 40.27 22.93
N TRP A 1139 -47.20 39.71 22.14
CA TRP A 1139 -47.23 39.79 20.68
C TRP A 1139 -48.43 39.07 20.05
N VAL A 1140 -48.78 37.88 20.54
CA VAL A 1140 -50.00 37.16 20.10
C VAL A 1140 -51.25 37.97 20.43
N ALA A 1141 -51.33 38.54 21.63
CA ALA A 1141 -52.43 39.42 22.03
C ALA A 1141 -52.54 40.68 21.15
N ALA A 1142 -51.42 41.16 20.63
CA ALA A 1142 -51.35 42.27 19.66
C ALA A 1142 -51.68 41.87 18.20
N GLY A 1143 -52.07 40.61 17.94
CA GLY A 1143 -52.50 40.13 16.63
C GLY A 1143 -51.47 39.25 15.89
N GLY A 1144 -50.36 38.90 16.53
CA GLY A 1144 -49.39 37.94 16.01
C GLY A 1144 -49.97 36.52 15.90
N THR A 1145 -49.53 35.76 14.90
CA THR A 1145 -49.93 34.35 14.72
C THR A 1145 -48.84 33.40 15.21
N LEU A 1146 -49.12 32.64 16.28
CA LEU A 1146 -48.23 31.59 16.77
C LEU A 1146 -48.56 30.24 16.14
N VAL A 1147 -47.54 29.55 15.61
CA VAL A 1147 -47.59 28.14 15.20
C VAL A 1147 -46.70 27.35 16.16
N ALA A 1148 -47.29 26.40 16.88
CA ALA A 1148 -46.61 25.64 17.93
C ALA A 1148 -46.67 24.14 17.63
N SER A 1149 -45.53 23.45 17.66
CA SER A 1149 -45.50 21.99 17.51
C SER A 1149 -45.83 21.26 18.82
N ALA A 1150 -45.92 19.92 18.77
CA ALA A 1150 -46.25 19.12 19.94
C ALA A 1150 -45.27 19.39 21.10
N GLY A 1151 -45.81 19.71 22.28
CA GLY A 1151 -45.01 20.01 23.48
C GLY A 1151 -44.38 21.41 23.51
N ALA A 1152 -44.50 22.22 22.45
CA ALA A 1152 -43.85 23.52 22.32
C ALA A 1152 -44.04 24.43 23.56
N GLY A 1153 -42.95 24.76 24.26
CA GLY A 1153 -42.94 25.63 25.45
C GLY A 1153 -43.82 25.14 26.62
N ALA A 1154 -44.00 23.83 26.77
CA ALA A 1154 -44.72 23.22 27.90
C ALA A 1154 -43.93 23.25 29.22
N ARG A 1155 -42.66 23.63 29.16
CA ARG A 1155 -41.75 23.73 30.30
C ARG A 1155 -40.98 25.05 30.28
N ASP A 1156 -40.56 25.51 31.46
CA ASP A 1156 -39.71 26.69 31.59
C ASP A 1156 -38.22 26.36 31.35
N GLU A 1157 -37.36 27.37 31.45
CA GLU A 1157 -35.91 27.24 31.28
C GLU A 1157 -35.26 26.26 32.28
N TYR A 1158 -35.91 25.97 33.41
CA TYR A 1158 -35.46 25.03 34.45
C TYR A 1158 -36.18 23.68 34.37
N ASN A 1159 -36.79 23.38 33.23
CA ASN A 1159 -37.49 22.13 32.95
C ASN A 1159 -38.71 21.84 33.83
N ARG A 1160 -39.28 22.86 34.47
CA ARG A 1160 -40.50 22.71 35.28
C ARG A 1160 -41.73 22.86 34.40
N PRO A 1161 -42.86 22.21 34.72
CA PRO A 1161 -44.12 22.41 34.01
C PRO A 1161 -44.48 23.90 33.93
N PHE A 1162 -44.85 24.35 32.73
CA PHE A 1162 -45.10 25.75 32.44
C PHE A 1162 -46.29 25.92 31.51
N THR A 1163 -47.22 26.80 31.88
CA THR A 1163 -48.54 26.90 31.23
C THR A 1163 -48.71 28.14 30.36
N ALA A 1164 -47.72 29.03 30.25
CA ALA A 1164 -47.87 30.28 29.52
C ALA A 1164 -48.32 30.06 28.06
N ILE A 1165 -47.68 29.13 27.35
CA ILE A 1165 -48.06 28.82 25.96
C ILE A 1165 -49.43 28.14 25.87
N GLU A 1166 -49.78 27.29 26.84
CA GLU A 1166 -51.08 26.60 26.91
C GLU A 1166 -52.25 27.60 26.92
N THR A 1167 -52.06 28.76 27.55
CA THR A 1167 -53.10 29.80 27.58
C THR A 1167 -53.34 30.46 26.22
N LEU A 1168 -52.34 30.48 25.34
CA LEU A 1168 -52.40 31.10 24.01
C LEU A 1168 -53.08 30.22 22.95
N LEU A 1169 -53.16 28.92 23.19
CA LEU A 1169 -53.67 27.99 22.19
C LEU A 1169 -55.20 27.94 22.15
N PRO A 1170 -55.80 27.77 20.95
CA PRO A 1170 -57.23 27.53 20.79
C PRO A 1170 -57.62 26.08 21.14
N ALA A 1171 -56.77 25.30 21.78
CA ALA A 1171 -57.03 23.92 22.19
C ALA A 1171 -56.38 23.67 23.56
N ALA A 1172 -56.96 22.74 24.33
CA ALA A 1172 -56.29 22.16 25.48
C ALA A 1172 -55.37 21.02 25.02
N ARG A 1173 -54.11 21.03 25.47
CA ARG A 1173 -53.16 19.95 25.15
C ARG A 1173 -53.40 18.71 26.02
N GLY A 1174 -53.46 17.55 25.38
CA GLY A 1174 -53.38 16.26 26.07
C GLY A 1174 -51.95 15.92 26.50
N SER A 1175 -51.77 14.71 27.05
CA SER A 1175 -50.44 14.19 27.41
C SER A 1175 -49.53 14.14 26.18
N LEU A 1176 -48.30 14.65 26.34
CA LEU A 1176 -47.25 14.54 25.34
C LEU A 1176 -46.70 13.11 25.34
N ALA A 1177 -46.69 12.46 24.18
CA ALA A 1177 -46.17 11.11 23.99
C ALA A 1177 -44.91 11.14 23.13
N THR A 1178 -43.79 10.69 23.68
CA THR A 1178 -42.58 10.39 22.91
C THR A 1178 -42.65 8.93 22.44
N LEU A 1179 -43.00 8.74 21.18
CA LEU A 1179 -43.21 7.42 20.57
C LEU A 1179 -41.89 6.71 20.26
N GLN A 1180 -40.85 7.47 19.97
CA GLN A 1180 -39.46 7.01 19.83
C GLN A 1180 -38.50 8.19 19.95
N ASN A 1181 -37.34 7.97 20.58
CA ASN A 1181 -36.28 8.97 20.70
C ASN A 1181 -35.37 8.95 19.47
N PHE A 1182 -34.88 10.13 19.06
CA PHE A 1182 -33.84 10.27 18.05
C PHE A 1182 -32.63 11.00 18.66
N ARG A 1183 -31.46 10.34 18.69
CA ARG A 1183 -30.22 10.88 19.27
C ARG A 1183 -29.02 10.79 18.31
N ALA A 1184 -29.30 10.57 17.03
CA ALA A 1184 -28.30 10.43 15.99
C ALA A 1184 -28.23 11.70 15.12
N SER A 1185 -27.23 11.78 14.24
CA SER A 1185 -27.16 12.87 13.27
C SER A 1185 -28.30 12.81 12.26
N GLY A 1186 -28.64 13.96 11.66
CA GLY A 1186 -29.73 14.11 10.68
C GLY A 1186 -29.69 13.12 9.51
N ARG A 1187 -28.50 12.69 9.09
CA ARG A 1187 -28.29 11.63 8.09
C ARG A 1187 -29.09 10.35 8.37
N TYR A 1188 -29.33 10.05 9.64
CA TYR A 1188 -30.02 8.85 10.09
C TYR A 1188 -31.51 9.07 10.38
N LEU A 1189 -32.09 10.25 10.08
CA LEU A 1189 -33.52 10.47 10.33
C LEU A 1189 -34.42 9.43 9.67
N ARG A 1190 -34.02 8.91 8.50
CA ARG A 1190 -34.71 7.83 7.79
C ARG A 1190 -34.84 6.51 8.56
N THR A 1191 -34.13 6.35 9.68
CA THR A 1191 -34.25 5.15 10.53
C THR A 1191 -35.44 5.23 11.48
N LEU A 1192 -36.07 6.40 11.62
CA LEU A 1192 -37.32 6.55 12.36
C LEU A 1192 -38.45 5.86 11.60
N ALA A 1193 -39.14 4.93 12.25
CA ALA A 1193 -40.28 4.25 11.67
C ALA A 1193 -41.56 5.07 11.90
N SER A 1194 -42.44 5.15 10.90
CA SER A 1194 -43.77 5.73 11.09
C SER A 1194 -44.52 5.06 12.26
N LYS A 1195 -45.14 5.86 13.13
CA LYS A 1195 -45.92 5.41 14.30
C LYS A 1195 -47.41 5.75 14.18
N GLY A 1196 -47.82 6.27 13.03
CA GLY A 1196 -49.18 6.70 12.73
C GLY A 1196 -49.16 7.82 11.69
N ARG A 1197 -50.33 8.33 11.33
CA ARG A 1197 -50.47 9.38 10.31
C ARG A 1197 -51.38 10.51 10.78
N VAL A 1198 -51.16 11.69 10.23
CA VAL A 1198 -52.03 12.86 10.34
C VAL A 1198 -52.51 13.22 8.94
N THR A 1199 -53.82 13.36 8.77
CA THR A 1199 -54.43 13.84 7.52
C THR A 1199 -54.88 15.28 7.72
N ALA A 1200 -54.43 16.20 6.87
CA ALA A 1200 -54.80 17.60 6.91
C ALA A 1200 -55.16 18.09 5.49
N GLY A 1201 -56.47 18.16 5.20
CA GLY A 1201 -56.95 18.41 3.83
C GLY A 1201 -56.53 17.29 2.87
N ALA A 1202 -55.81 17.62 1.80
CA ALA A 1202 -55.24 16.64 0.87
C ALA A 1202 -53.83 16.14 1.26
N ALA A 1203 -53.25 16.69 2.33
CA ALA A 1203 -51.92 16.31 2.80
C ALA A 1203 -52.01 15.18 3.83
N GLU A 1204 -51.11 14.22 3.72
CA GLU A 1204 -50.93 13.13 4.67
C GLU A 1204 -49.48 13.15 5.17
N MET A 1205 -49.29 13.10 6.48
CA MET A 1205 -47.98 13.20 7.14
C MET A 1205 -47.78 12.06 8.11
N GLU A 1206 -46.57 11.50 8.15
CA GLU A 1206 -46.21 10.46 9.12
C GLU A 1206 -45.86 11.04 10.49
N VAL A 1207 -46.33 10.39 11.54
CA VAL A 1207 -45.95 10.70 12.92
C VAL A 1207 -44.72 9.87 13.26
N LEU A 1208 -43.57 10.53 13.41
CA LEU A 1208 -42.31 9.85 13.66
C LEU A 1208 -42.01 9.77 15.17
N SER A 1209 -41.61 10.86 15.81
CA SER A 1209 -41.02 10.82 17.15
C SER A 1209 -41.98 11.22 18.27
N VAL A 1210 -42.69 12.34 18.13
CA VAL A 1210 -43.49 12.94 19.19
C VAL A 1210 -44.92 13.12 18.71
N ARG A 1211 -45.89 12.86 19.59
CA ARG A 1211 -47.32 13.02 19.36
C ARG A 1211 -47.97 13.71 20.55
N GLN A 1212 -48.91 14.61 20.29
CA GLN A 1212 -49.77 15.19 21.31
C GLN A 1212 -51.17 15.39 20.75
N ALA A 1213 -52.16 14.72 21.35
CA ALA A 1213 -53.56 14.93 21.00
C ALA A 1213 -54.04 16.28 21.54
N LEU A 1214 -54.93 16.93 20.80
CA LEU A 1214 -55.52 18.22 21.19
C LEU A 1214 -57.02 18.08 21.44
N ALA A 1215 -57.51 18.78 22.46
CA ALA A 1215 -58.93 18.98 22.73
C ALA A 1215 -59.32 20.40 22.32
N PRO A 1216 -59.96 20.61 21.15
CA PRO A 1216 -60.27 21.94 20.64
C PRO A 1216 -61.18 22.73 21.60
N ARG A 1217 -60.84 24.00 21.87
CA ARG A 1217 -61.71 24.91 22.63
C ARG A 1217 -62.83 25.45 21.71
N ALA A 1218 -63.87 26.04 22.30
CA ALA A 1218 -64.98 26.61 21.54
C ALA A 1218 -64.47 27.66 20.51
N GLY A 1219 -64.88 27.52 19.25
CA GLY A 1219 -64.44 28.39 18.14
C GLY A 1219 -63.14 27.96 17.46
N ALA A 1220 -62.48 26.89 17.92
CA ALA A 1220 -61.30 26.36 17.27
C ALA A 1220 -61.63 25.63 15.95
N VAL A 1221 -60.75 25.77 14.96
CA VAL A 1221 -60.86 25.09 13.67
C VAL A 1221 -59.86 23.94 13.61
N VAL A 1222 -60.37 22.71 13.53
CA VAL A 1222 -59.54 21.51 13.32
C VAL A 1222 -59.18 21.42 11.85
N ARG A 1223 -57.88 21.46 11.53
CA ARG A 1223 -57.35 21.41 10.16
C ARG A 1223 -56.83 20.04 9.74
N GLY A 1224 -56.60 19.15 10.69
CA GLY A 1224 -56.22 17.77 10.45
C GLY A 1224 -56.51 16.90 11.65
N THR A 1225 -56.45 15.58 11.45
CA THR A 1225 -56.71 14.58 12.49
C THR A 1225 -55.73 13.41 12.36
N PHE A 1226 -55.41 12.79 13.48
CA PHE A 1226 -54.74 11.48 13.52
C PHE A 1226 -55.64 10.37 12.96
N GLU A 1227 -55.06 9.19 12.70
CA GLU A 1227 -55.78 8.00 12.22
C GLU A 1227 -56.92 7.56 13.15
N ASP A 1228 -56.81 7.81 14.45
CA ASP A 1228 -57.87 7.52 15.44
C ASP A 1228 -58.96 8.61 15.50
N GLY A 1229 -58.92 9.59 14.59
CA GLY A 1229 -59.87 10.70 14.51
C GLY A 1229 -59.63 11.82 15.52
N SER A 1230 -58.62 11.72 16.39
CA SER A 1230 -58.28 12.81 17.31
C SER A 1230 -57.65 14.01 16.57
N PRO A 1231 -57.96 15.27 16.97
CA PRO A 1231 -57.32 16.47 16.44
C PRO A 1231 -55.83 16.59 16.74
#